data_AF-A0A2D8ITX0-F1
#
_entry.id   AF-A0A2D8ITX0-F1
#
_cell.length_a   1.000
_cell.length_b   1.000
_cell.length_c   1.000
_cell.angle_alpha   90.00
_cell.angle_beta   90.00
_cell.angle_gamma   90.00
#
_symmetry.space_group_name_H-M   'P 1'
#
loop_
_entity.id
_entity.type
_entity.pdbx_description
1 polymer ?
#
loop_
_entity_poly.entity_id
_entity_poly.type
_entity_poly.pdbx_seq_one_letter_code
_entity_poly.pdbx_strand_id
1 'polypeptide(L)'
;MASVAFSDKYFSSLLKLSPNEQSQANKAVMQFQQDPQHGSLHYEKLTAFRDSKLRSIRANQDVRIILAAAEKEDLYLMLYVAHHEPAYQWAAKRKVEINPNTGTLQVFTVEEAFAETLEPAANTVAPEQQPGLFDALRDRQLLQLGVPEDALPLVRAMRIEADLENARDREQIPPDAYEGLFMLMAGASFEEAFNEVVPVEPASVDTEDFTAALARPETQAHFAVADNEEALQAVLNQSIEKWRVFLHPAQRRLAEGKKNGPVRVLGGAGTGKTVVAMHRAKWLAEHVARPDCKVLFTTFTRNLASDIQQNLNKICSQEALKNVEVINLDAWVLAFLKKHGYDYGLLMDSGEERRLWQQAYSEKPAGIDLSLAFFQEEWARVIQPQSVSSELEYRKASRIGRGTRLNRQQRVEIWPVFERYRHLLVSNYLKETDDAYRDARSLLERQPDLRPPLCSVIVDEAQDMGTQAFMLIRALVPPGPNDLFIVGDGHQRIYGKNKVVLGQCGIDIRGRSARLKVNYRTTDETRKLAVSILEGVGVDDLDGGEDTQAFYHSLMHGPVPEVRCLDSLQSQAAAILSALQEHALTPEACCVIARTRKELESLRASLESAGQLCHTLDGRSATTPEGALNLATMHRVKGLEFDGVFLASANQGLVPLRFVVESAGDPVTRRQQENEERALVYVSLTRARKLAWVFGYGQMSEWFQAAV
;
A
#
# COMPACT_ATOMS: atom_id res chain seq x y z
N MET A 1 28.72 -24.42 13.34
CA MET A 1 27.40 -23.87 13.68
C MET A 1 26.46 -24.33 12.61
N ALA A 2 25.32 -24.87 13.00
CA ALA A 2 24.29 -25.30 12.08
C ALA A 2 23.69 -24.09 11.36
N SER A 3 23.36 -24.22 10.08
CA SER A 3 22.60 -23.19 9.37
C SER A 3 21.13 -23.31 9.75
N VAL A 4 20.51 -22.20 10.15
CA VAL A 4 19.08 -22.18 10.50
C VAL A 4 18.32 -21.22 9.61
N ALA A 5 17.15 -21.64 9.13
CA ALA A 5 16.22 -20.76 8.44
C ALA A 5 14.88 -20.74 9.17
N PHE A 6 14.16 -19.63 9.10
CA PHE A 6 12.89 -19.46 9.81
C PHE A 6 11.78 -19.21 8.81
N SER A 7 10.72 -20.00 8.90
CA SER A 7 9.47 -19.69 8.21
C SER A 7 8.82 -18.44 8.81
N ASP A 8 8.02 -17.74 8.01
CA ASP A 8 7.12 -16.68 8.47
C ASP A 8 6.22 -17.13 9.64
N LYS A 9 5.72 -18.37 9.56
CA LYS A 9 4.82 -19.00 10.53
C LYS A 9 5.47 -19.14 11.90
N TYR A 10 6.75 -19.49 11.97
CA TYR A 10 7.49 -19.59 13.24
C TYR A 10 7.30 -18.34 14.09
N PHE A 11 7.55 -17.16 13.52
CA PHE A 11 7.41 -15.90 14.26
C PHE A 11 5.95 -15.57 14.58
N SER A 12 5.02 -15.84 13.67
CA SER A 12 3.59 -15.63 13.94
C SER A 12 3.10 -16.47 15.13
N SER A 13 3.66 -17.67 15.29
CA SER A 13 3.36 -18.57 16.40
C SER A 13 4.10 -18.21 17.69
N LEU A 14 5.34 -17.71 17.57
CA LEU A 14 6.13 -17.19 18.68
C LEU A 14 5.40 -16.05 19.40
N LEU A 15 4.79 -15.14 18.64
CA LEU A 15 4.04 -14.00 19.18
C LEU A 15 2.79 -14.38 19.97
N LYS A 16 2.28 -15.61 19.82
CA LYS A 16 1.14 -16.11 20.61
C LYS A 16 1.55 -16.57 22.01
N LEU A 17 2.85 -16.74 22.25
CA LEU A 17 3.40 -17.16 23.54
C LEU A 17 3.63 -15.96 24.47
N SER A 18 3.77 -16.22 25.76
CA SER A 18 4.13 -15.17 26.72
C SER A 18 5.54 -14.62 26.45
N PRO A 19 5.87 -13.38 26.85
CA PRO A 19 7.19 -12.80 26.63
C PRO A 19 8.35 -13.64 27.20
N ASN A 20 8.11 -14.32 28.32
CA ASN A 20 9.09 -15.23 28.91
C ASN A 20 9.33 -16.46 28.04
N GLU A 21 8.26 -17.06 27.51
CA GLU A 21 8.35 -18.21 26.61
C GLU A 21 9.00 -17.84 25.27
N GLN A 22 8.73 -16.64 24.76
CA GLN A 22 9.40 -16.11 23.58
C GLN A 22 10.92 -16.01 23.78
N SER A 23 11.35 -15.45 24.91
CA SER A 23 12.76 -15.37 25.29
C SER A 23 13.41 -16.75 25.41
N GLN A 24 12.70 -17.72 25.99
CA GLN A 24 13.17 -19.10 26.11
C GLN A 24 13.27 -19.80 24.76
N ALA A 25 12.31 -19.60 23.85
CA ALA A 25 12.35 -20.13 22.49
C ALA A 25 13.54 -19.56 21.70
N ASN A 26 13.76 -18.24 21.76
CA ASN A 26 14.90 -17.58 21.11
C ASN A 26 16.24 -18.13 21.64
N LYS A 27 16.35 -18.29 22.97
CA LYS A 27 17.53 -18.89 23.60
C LYS A 27 17.76 -20.33 23.14
N ALA A 28 16.69 -21.13 23.01
CA ALA A 28 16.79 -22.50 22.53
C ALA A 28 17.28 -22.57 21.08
N VAL A 29 16.86 -21.65 20.21
CA VAL A 29 17.36 -21.61 18.83
C VAL A 29 18.82 -21.16 18.76
N MET A 30 19.24 -20.17 19.55
CA MET A 30 20.65 -19.78 19.64
C MET A 30 21.52 -20.95 20.10
N GLN A 31 21.06 -21.68 21.12
CA GLN A 31 21.75 -22.87 21.62
C GLN A 31 21.80 -23.98 20.57
N PHE A 32 20.72 -24.16 19.80
CA PHE A 32 20.66 -25.12 18.71
C PHE A 32 21.63 -24.79 17.57
N GLN A 33 21.74 -23.52 17.17
CA GLN A 33 22.67 -23.08 16.11
C GLN A 33 24.13 -23.37 16.50
N GLN A 34 24.46 -23.24 17.78
CA GLN A 34 25.78 -23.55 18.34
C GLN A 34 26.03 -25.06 18.43
N ASP A 35 25.07 -25.80 19.00
CA ASP A 35 25.13 -27.25 19.18
C ASP A 35 23.74 -27.91 19.06
N PRO A 36 23.41 -28.49 17.89
CA PRO A 36 22.13 -29.18 17.67
C PRO A 36 21.88 -30.37 18.60
N GLN A 37 22.93 -30.97 19.17
CA GLN A 37 22.86 -32.13 20.07
C GLN A 37 22.87 -31.73 21.55
N HIS A 38 22.74 -30.44 21.86
CA HIS A 38 22.76 -29.96 23.22
C HIS A 38 21.64 -30.61 24.06
N GLY A 39 22.01 -31.27 25.16
CA GLY A 39 21.10 -32.16 25.91
C GLY A 39 19.83 -31.50 26.46
N SER A 40 19.83 -30.18 26.68
CA SER A 40 18.63 -29.42 27.11
C SER A 40 17.57 -29.28 26.03
N LEU A 41 17.95 -29.38 24.76
CA LEU A 41 17.05 -29.18 23.62
C LEU A 41 16.21 -30.43 23.33
N HIS A 42 16.62 -31.61 23.81
CA HIS A 42 15.93 -32.89 23.58
C HIS A 42 15.51 -33.05 22.11
N TYR A 43 16.48 -32.94 21.20
CA TYR A 43 16.26 -33.07 19.77
C TYR A 43 15.67 -34.45 19.42
N GLU A 44 14.43 -34.44 18.91
CA GLU A 44 13.64 -35.65 18.67
C GLU A 44 13.23 -35.76 17.20
N LYS A 45 13.31 -36.98 16.65
CA LYS A 45 12.78 -37.31 15.32
C LYS A 45 11.32 -37.74 15.38
N LEU A 46 10.46 -37.03 14.65
CA LEU A 46 9.02 -37.29 14.62
C LEU A 46 8.68 -38.38 13.59
N THR A 47 9.04 -39.63 13.88
CA THR A 47 8.95 -40.75 12.92
C THR A 47 7.53 -41.20 12.58
N ALA A 48 6.54 -40.89 13.42
CA ALA A 48 5.14 -41.28 13.21
C ALA A 48 4.33 -40.27 12.37
N PHE A 49 5.00 -39.23 11.84
CA PHE A 49 4.36 -38.07 11.21
C PHE A 49 4.47 -38.20 9.69
N ARG A 50 3.65 -37.44 8.94
CA ARG A 50 3.58 -37.55 7.47
C ARG A 50 4.92 -37.30 6.77
N ASP A 51 5.74 -36.39 7.31
CA ASP A 51 7.05 -36.10 6.75
C ASP A 51 8.18 -36.53 7.69
N SER A 52 9.07 -37.38 7.17
CA SER A 52 10.21 -37.91 7.90
C SER A 52 11.31 -36.88 8.19
N LYS A 53 11.25 -35.67 7.61
CA LYS A 53 12.17 -34.56 7.86
C LYS A 53 11.85 -33.80 9.14
N LEU A 54 10.65 -33.96 9.70
CA LEU A 54 10.21 -33.20 10.87
C LEU A 54 10.93 -33.65 12.16
N ARG A 55 11.28 -32.66 12.97
CA ARG A 55 11.98 -32.78 14.24
C ARG A 55 11.35 -31.84 15.26
N SER A 56 11.58 -32.10 16.53
CA SER A 56 11.12 -31.28 17.65
C SER A 56 12.29 -30.97 18.58
N ILE A 57 12.38 -29.73 19.06
CA ILE A 57 13.25 -29.33 20.18
C ILE A 57 12.44 -28.64 21.27
N ARG A 58 12.95 -28.69 22.50
CA ARG A 58 12.36 -28.07 23.68
C ARG A 58 12.92 -26.69 23.91
N ALA A 59 12.03 -25.71 24.05
CA ALA A 59 12.38 -24.40 24.59
C ALA A 59 12.28 -24.38 26.12
N ASN A 60 11.28 -25.08 26.68
CA ASN A 60 11.11 -25.31 28.11
C ASN A 60 10.34 -26.64 28.33
N GLN A 61 9.75 -26.84 29.51
CA GLN A 61 9.00 -28.08 29.83
C GLN A 61 7.82 -28.31 28.87
N ASP A 62 7.13 -27.26 28.44
CA ASP A 62 5.89 -27.34 27.65
C ASP A 62 6.03 -26.79 26.22
N VAL A 63 6.84 -25.77 25.99
CA VAL A 63 7.05 -25.16 24.68
C VAL A 63 7.96 -26.03 23.80
N ARG A 64 7.52 -26.25 22.56
CA ARG A 64 8.19 -27.05 21.53
C ARG A 64 8.37 -26.23 20.27
N ILE A 65 9.54 -26.34 19.66
CA ILE A 65 9.84 -25.79 18.34
C ILE A 65 9.88 -26.96 17.36
N ILE A 66 9.02 -26.91 16.35
CA ILE A 66 8.99 -27.84 15.24
C ILE A 66 9.89 -27.30 14.14
N LEU A 67 10.76 -28.17 13.64
CA LEU A 67 11.67 -27.86 12.55
C LEU A 67 11.75 -29.00 11.53
N ALA A 68 12.16 -28.71 10.31
CA ALA A 68 12.52 -29.72 9.32
C ALA A 68 14.05 -29.76 9.15
N ALA A 69 14.62 -30.96 9.11
CA ALA A 69 16.06 -31.17 8.98
C ALA A 69 16.43 -31.61 7.55
N ALA A 70 17.21 -30.78 6.86
CA ALA A 70 17.94 -31.15 5.65
C ALA A 70 19.33 -31.65 6.07
N GLU A 71 19.38 -32.86 6.63
CA GLU A 71 20.56 -33.41 7.31
C GLU A 71 21.82 -33.46 6.43
N LYS A 72 21.67 -33.62 5.10
CA LYS A 72 22.78 -33.62 4.13
C LYS A 72 23.49 -32.27 4.03
N GLU A 73 22.82 -31.18 4.40
CA GLU A 73 23.30 -29.80 4.22
C GLU A 73 23.58 -29.08 5.55
N ASP A 74 23.45 -29.79 6.69
CA ASP A 74 23.51 -29.21 8.03
C ASP A 74 22.59 -27.97 8.20
N LEU A 75 21.42 -28.06 7.56
CA LEU A 75 20.43 -27.00 7.45
C LEU A 75 19.13 -27.39 8.15
N TYR A 76 18.63 -26.48 8.99
CA TYR A 76 17.45 -26.72 9.82
C TYR A 76 16.44 -25.59 9.67
N LEU A 77 15.23 -25.93 9.24
CA LEU A 77 14.14 -25.00 8.98
C LEU A 77 13.24 -24.91 10.22
N MET A 78 13.27 -23.82 10.97
CA MET A 78 12.37 -23.53 12.08
C MET A 78 10.98 -23.17 11.54
N LEU A 79 10.01 -24.06 11.76
CA LEU A 79 8.69 -23.97 11.12
C LEU A 79 7.61 -23.43 12.04
N TYR A 80 7.59 -23.86 13.30
CA TYR A 80 6.49 -23.54 14.20
C TYR A 80 6.93 -23.62 15.67
N VAL A 81 6.34 -22.80 16.54
CA VAL A 81 6.56 -22.88 17.99
C VAL A 81 5.24 -22.74 18.73
N ALA A 82 4.97 -23.66 19.65
CA ALA A 82 3.77 -23.66 20.48
C ALA A 82 3.95 -24.51 21.73
N HIS A 83 2.94 -24.54 22.60
CA HIS A 83 2.82 -25.54 23.65
C HIS A 83 2.77 -26.95 23.06
N HIS A 84 3.12 -27.95 23.88
CA HIS A 84 3.47 -29.30 23.44
C HIS A 84 2.44 -29.93 22.52
N GLU A 85 1.19 -29.99 22.97
CA GLU A 85 0.11 -30.67 22.23
C GLU A 85 -0.25 -29.94 20.92
N PRO A 86 -0.50 -28.60 20.91
CA PRO A 86 -0.69 -27.86 19.67
C PRO A 86 0.47 -27.97 18.67
N ALA A 87 1.72 -27.99 19.15
CA ALA A 87 2.89 -28.12 18.27
C ALA A 87 2.92 -29.46 17.54
N TYR A 88 2.62 -30.56 18.24
CA TYR A 88 2.63 -31.90 17.66
C TYR A 88 1.39 -32.14 16.77
N GLN A 89 0.21 -31.62 17.16
CA GLN A 89 -0.98 -31.65 16.31
C GLN A 89 -0.75 -30.89 15.00
N TRP A 90 -0.08 -29.74 15.06
CA TRP A 90 0.32 -28.98 13.88
C TRP A 90 1.27 -29.83 13.01
N ALA A 91 2.36 -30.35 13.58
CA ALA A 91 3.36 -31.10 12.82
C ALA A 91 2.82 -32.40 12.20
N ALA A 92 1.88 -33.10 12.85
CA ALA A 92 1.39 -34.42 12.42
C ALA A 92 0.75 -34.42 11.01
N LYS A 93 0.18 -33.29 10.59
CA LYS A 93 -0.55 -33.18 9.33
C LYS A 93 0.27 -32.55 8.19
N ARG A 94 1.56 -32.25 8.39
CA ARG A 94 2.31 -31.37 7.49
C ARG A 94 3.40 -32.08 6.70
N LYS A 95 3.62 -31.59 5.49
CA LYS A 95 4.68 -32.02 4.56
C LYS A 95 5.60 -30.84 4.25
N VAL A 96 6.89 -31.14 4.07
CA VAL A 96 7.92 -30.15 3.72
C VAL A 96 8.69 -30.68 2.52
N GLU A 97 8.53 -30.04 1.37
CA GLU A 97 9.15 -30.49 0.12
C GLU A 97 9.58 -29.32 -0.77
N ILE A 98 10.48 -29.61 -1.69
CA ILE A 98 10.82 -28.72 -2.79
C ILE A 98 9.90 -29.07 -3.95
N ASN A 99 9.09 -28.12 -4.40
CA ASN A 99 8.16 -28.35 -5.49
C ASN A 99 8.92 -28.63 -6.80
N PRO A 100 8.63 -29.73 -7.52
CA PRO A 100 9.40 -30.12 -8.69
C PRO A 100 9.24 -29.19 -9.90
N ASN A 101 8.17 -28.39 -9.96
CA ASN A 101 7.88 -27.50 -11.09
C ASN A 101 8.41 -26.08 -10.85
N THR A 102 8.32 -25.58 -9.62
CA THR A 102 8.71 -24.21 -9.28
C THR A 102 10.07 -24.14 -8.58
N GLY A 103 10.51 -25.24 -7.97
CA GLY A 103 11.70 -25.33 -7.11
C GLY A 103 11.55 -24.60 -5.78
N THR A 104 10.34 -24.16 -5.43
CA THR A 104 10.06 -23.46 -4.17
C THR A 104 9.99 -24.45 -3.02
N LEU A 105 10.48 -24.03 -1.85
CA LEU A 105 10.32 -24.80 -0.62
C LEU A 105 8.92 -24.57 -0.05
N GLN A 106 8.12 -25.63 0.02
CA GLN A 106 6.72 -25.58 0.41
C GLN A 106 6.49 -26.31 1.74
N VAL A 107 5.63 -25.72 2.58
CA VAL A 107 5.12 -26.33 3.81
C VAL A 107 3.60 -26.26 3.76
N PHE A 108 2.93 -27.42 3.76
CA PHE A 108 1.48 -27.49 3.63
C PHE A 108 0.89 -28.67 4.40
N THR A 109 -0.42 -28.58 4.66
CA THR A 109 -1.23 -29.57 5.37
C THR A 109 -1.76 -30.60 4.38
N VAL A 110 -1.59 -31.88 4.69
CA VAL A 110 -2.16 -33.00 3.94
C VAL A 110 -3.23 -33.68 4.81
N GLU A 111 -4.48 -33.65 4.38
CA GLU A 111 -5.60 -34.34 5.05
C GLU A 111 -6.19 -35.42 4.12
N GLU A 112 -6.54 -36.59 4.68
CA GLU A 112 -6.99 -37.76 3.92
C GLU A 112 -8.48 -37.76 3.55
N ALA A 113 -9.27 -36.77 3.99
CA ALA A 113 -10.73 -36.82 3.86
C ALA A 113 -11.32 -35.48 3.41
N PHE A 114 -11.36 -35.24 2.09
CA PHE A 114 -12.12 -34.13 1.51
C PHE A 114 -13.55 -34.51 1.10
N ALA A 115 -13.91 -35.81 1.14
CA ALA A 115 -15.23 -36.26 0.71
C ALA A 115 -16.38 -35.97 1.72
N GLU A 116 -16.10 -35.63 2.98
CA GLU A 116 -17.13 -35.53 4.04
C GLU A 116 -17.23 -34.18 4.75
N THR A 117 -16.37 -33.18 4.48
CA THR A 117 -16.35 -31.91 5.26
C THR A 117 -16.84 -30.67 4.52
N LEU A 118 -17.42 -30.80 3.32
CA LEU A 118 -18.27 -29.76 2.76
C LEU A 118 -19.64 -29.85 3.45
N GLU A 119 -19.76 -29.32 4.67
CA GLU A 119 -21.09 -29.05 5.23
C GLU A 119 -21.78 -28.06 4.28
N PRO A 120 -22.90 -28.44 3.64
CA PRO A 120 -23.64 -27.50 2.83
C PRO A 120 -24.15 -26.42 3.78
N ALA A 121 -23.77 -25.16 3.53
CA ALA A 121 -24.44 -24.02 4.15
C ALA A 121 -25.94 -24.22 3.94
N ALA A 122 -26.67 -24.44 5.03
CA ALA A 122 -28.10 -24.66 4.99
C ALA A 122 -28.75 -23.47 4.28
N ASN A 123 -29.39 -23.75 3.15
CA ASN A 123 -30.00 -22.83 2.17
C ASN A 123 -29.13 -22.40 0.98
N THR A 124 -28.74 -23.34 0.12
CA THR A 124 -28.65 -23.06 -1.33
C THR A 124 -29.04 -24.29 -2.15
N VAL A 125 -29.66 -24.02 -3.30
CA VAL A 125 -30.24 -24.97 -4.24
C VAL A 125 -29.20 -25.96 -4.78
N ALA A 126 -29.61 -27.19 -5.06
CA ALA A 126 -28.79 -28.36 -5.45
C ALA A 126 -27.52 -28.07 -6.30
N PRO A 127 -26.33 -28.58 -5.92
CA PRO A 127 -25.03 -28.19 -6.49
C PRO A 127 -24.55 -28.99 -7.73
N GLU A 128 -25.41 -29.73 -8.44
CA GLU A 128 -24.95 -30.68 -9.48
C GLU A 128 -24.65 -30.09 -10.88
N GLN A 129 -24.65 -28.78 -11.11
CA GLN A 129 -24.47 -28.21 -12.47
C GLN A 129 -23.50 -27.04 -12.61
N GLN A 130 -22.78 -26.62 -11.57
CA GLN A 130 -21.75 -25.60 -11.74
C GLN A 130 -20.40 -26.24 -12.10
N PRO A 131 -19.73 -25.78 -13.18
CA PRO A 131 -18.37 -26.21 -13.46
C PRO A 131 -17.45 -25.80 -12.31
N GLY A 132 -16.46 -26.62 -11.99
CA GLY A 132 -15.44 -26.31 -11.00
C GLY A 132 -14.62 -25.09 -11.37
N LEU A 133 -14.13 -24.37 -10.34
CA LEU A 133 -13.36 -23.13 -10.52
C LEU A 133 -12.18 -23.29 -11.49
N PHE A 134 -11.56 -24.48 -11.49
CA PHE A 134 -10.34 -24.77 -12.24
C PHE A 134 -10.52 -25.85 -13.30
N ASP A 135 -11.75 -26.21 -13.67
CA ASP A 135 -12.05 -27.30 -14.62
C ASP A 135 -11.48 -27.04 -16.02
N ALA A 136 -11.34 -25.78 -16.41
CA ALA A 136 -10.77 -25.38 -17.70
C ALA A 136 -9.25 -25.64 -17.82
N LEU A 137 -8.55 -25.86 -16.70
CA LEU A 137 -7.11 -26.05 -16.66
C LEU A 137 -6.74 -27.53 -16.65
N ARG A 138 -5.59 -27.88 -17.21
CA ARG A 138 -5.01 -29.23 -17.09
C ARG A 138 -4.26 -29.39 -15.78
N ASP A 139 -4.14 -30.61 -15.26
CA ASP A 139 -3.39 -30.86 -14.01
C ASP A 139 -1.94 -30.36 -14.11
N ARG A 140 -1.30 -30.55 -15.27
CA ARG A 140 0.05 -30.02 -15.53
C ARG A 140 0.14 -28.50 -15.32
N GLN A 141 -0.91 -27.75 -15.68
CA GLN A 141 -0.94 -26.30 -15.48
C GLN A 141 -1.05 -25.95 -14.00
N LEU A 142 -1.87 -26.69 -13.24
CA LEU A 142 -1.99 -26.51 -11.80
C LEU A 142 -0.66 -26.81 -11.09
N LEU A 143 0.00 -27.91 -11.47
CA LEU A 143 1.33 -28.27 -10.97
C LEU A 143 2.39 -27.21 -11.30
N GLN A 144 2.34 -26.63 -12.51
CA GLN A 144 3.21 -25.52 -12.92
C GLN A 144 2.99 -24.25 -12.10
N LEU A 145 1.83 -24.05 -11.49
CA LEU A 145 1.56 -22.94 -10.56
C LEU A 145 2.01 -23.25 -9.14
N GLY A 146 2.70 -24.37 -8.90
CA GLY A 146 3.19 -24.74 -7.58
C GLY A 146 2.18 -25.52 -6.73
N VAL A 147 1.02 -25.91 -7.27
CA VAL A 147 0.10 -26.81 -6.55
C VAL A 147 0.79 -28.15 -6.30
N PRO A 148 0.90 -28.64 -5.05
CA PRO A 148 1.44 -29.96 -4.77
C PRO A 148 0.55 -31.07 -5.35
N GLU A 149 1.14 -32.19 -5.75
CA GLU A 149 0.38 -33.35 -6.28
C GLU A 149 -0.71 -33.81 -5.29
N ASP A 150 -0.36 -33.84 -4.00
CA ASP A 150 -1.27 -34.21 -2.90
C ASP A 150 -2.51 -33.29 -2.80
N ALA A 151 -2.41 -32.06 -3.29
CA ALA A 151 -3.48 -31.05 -3.24
C ALA A 151 -4.31 -30.95 -4.53
N LEU A 152 -3.95 -31.67 -5.61
CA LEU A 152 -4.71 -31.65 -6.86
C LEU A 152 -6.20 -32.05 -6.67
N PRO A 153 -6.54 -33.14 -5.93
CA PRO A 153 -7.93 -33.52 -5.73
C PRO A 153 -8.75 -32.43 -5.02
N LEU A 154 -8.12 -31.75 -4.06
CA LEU A 154 -8.70 -30.63 -3.33
C LEU A 154 -9.01 -29.46 -4.27
N VAL A 155 -8.03 -29.03 -5.08
CA VAL A 155 -8.21 -27.93 -6.05
C VAL A 155 -9.30 -28.27 -7.08
N ARG A 156 -9.36 -29.52 -7.54
CA ARG A 156 -10.40 -30.00 -8.47
C ARG A 156 -11.80 -30.05 -7.86
N ALA A 157 -11.92 -30.16 -6.55
CA ALA A 157 -13.21 -30.16 -5.85
C ALA A 157 -13.78 -28.75 -5.64
N MET A 158 -12.99 -27.68 -5.80
CA MET A 158 -13.43 -26.30 -5.55
C MET A 158 -14.49 -25.84 -6.57
N ARG A 159 -15.55 -25.21 -6.07
CA ARG A 159 -16.69 -24.71 -6.84
C ARG A 159 -16.91 -23.21 -6.62
N ILE A 160 -16.62 -22.71 -5.43
CA ILE A 160 -16.83 -21.31 -5.04
C ILE A 160 -15.58 -20.71 -4.40
N GLU A 161 -15.47 -19.38 -4.39
CA GLU A 161 -14.34 -18.64 -3.80
C GLU A 161 -14.03 -19.08 -2.36
N ALA A 162 -15.09 -19.33 -1.56
CA ALA A 162 -14.96 -19.80 -0.20
C ALA A 162 -14.19 -21.14 -0.08
N ASP A 163 -14.23 -22.02 -1.08
CA ASP A 163 -13.48 -23.29 -1.04
C ASP A 163 -11.96 -23.05 -1.10
N LEU A 164 -11.54 -22.10 -1.95
CA LEU A 164 -10.13 -21.72 -2.08
C LEU A 164 -9.63 -20.97 -0.84
N GLU A 165 -10.46 -20.08 -0.28
CA GLU A 165 -10.16 -19.39 0.99
C GLU A 165 -10.03 -20.37 2.16
N ASN A 166 -10.96 -21.32 2.29
CA ASN A 166 -10.92 -22.37 3.32
C ASN A 166 -9.66 -23.25 3.21
N ALA A 167 -9.28 -23.62 1.98
CA ALA A 167 -8.08 -24.44 1.75
C ALA A 167 -6.79 -23.70 2.15
N ARG A 168 -6.73 -22.38 1.92
CA ARG A 168 -5.63 -21.54 2.41
C ARG A 168 -5.61 -21.45 3.93
N ASP A 169 -6.75 -21.20 4.56
CA ASP A 169 -6.83 -21.03 6.03
C ASP A 169 -6.46 -22.30 6.78
N ARG A 170 -6.74 -23.47 6.18
CA ARG A 170 -6.30 -24.79 6.67
C ARG A 170 -4.85 -25.13 6.28
N GLU A 171 -4.15 -24.22 5.60
CA GLU A 171 -2.79 -24.38 5.06
C GLU A 171 -2.67 -25.59 4.11
N GLN A 172 -3.76 -26.00 3.45
CA GLN A 172 -3.78 -27.15 2.53
C GLN A 172 -3.19 -26.81 1.15
N ILE A 173 -3.09 -25.52 0.84
CA ILE A 173 -2.47 -24.99 -0.38
C ILE A 173 -1.30 -24.09 0.04
N PRO A 174 -0.09 -24.33 -0.50
CA PRO A 174 1.06 -23.43 -0.30
C PRO A 174 0.78 -21.97 -0.72
N PRO A 175 1.38 -20.96 -0.09
CA PRO A 175 1.11 -19.55 -0.41
C PRO A 175 1.34 -19.16 -1.88
N ASP A 176 2.41 -19.67 -2.49
CA ASP A 176 2.75 -19.45 -3.90
C ASP A 176 1.70 -20.08 -4.84
N ALA A 177 1.25 -21.30 -4.53
CA ALA A 177 0.17 -21.95 -5.27
C ALA A 177 -1.17 -21.22 -5.12
N TYR A 178 -1.48 -20.72 -3.92
CA TYR A 178 -2.70 -19.98 -3.64
C TYR A 178 -2.78 -18.69 -4.48
N GLU A 179 -1.70 -17.94 -4.60
CA GLU A 179 -1.66 -16.71 -5.41
C GLU A 179 -2.03 -16.99 -6.87
N GLY A 180 -1.44 -18.03 -7.47
CA GLY A 180 -1.74 -18.44 -8.84
C GLY A 180 -3.19 -18.87 -9.04
N LEU A 181 -3.71 -19.69 -8.12
CA LEU A 181 -5.11 -20.13 -8.14
C LEU A 181 -6.09 -18.97 -7.96
N PHE A 182 -5.79 -18.04 -7.07
CA PHE A 182 -6.60 -16.84 -6.85
C PHE A 182 -6.66 -15.98 -8.12
N MET A 183 -5.51 -15.74 -8.77
CA MET A 183 -5.46 -14.96 -10.00
C MET A 183 -6.32 -15.56 -11.11
N LEU A 184 -6.27 -16.88 -11.28
CA LEU A 184 -7.12 -17.61 -12.23
C LEU A 184 -8.61 -17.46 -11.90
N MET A 185 -8.97 -17.63 -10.63
CA MET A 185 -10.35 -17.44 -10.15
C MET A 185 -10.85 -16.01 -10.39
N ALA A 186 -9.97 -15.01 -10.24
CA ALA A 186 -10.25 -13.61 -10.53
C ALA A 186 -10.31 -13.30 -12.05
N GLY A 187 -10.08 -14.28 -12.92
CA GLY A 187 -10.23 -14.18 -14.38
C GLY A 187 -8.92 -13.97 -15.16
N ALA A 188 -7.75 -14.13 -14.53
CA ALA A 188 -6.46 -14.03 -15.22
C ALA A 188 -6.27 -15.24 -16.16
N SER A 189 -5.52 -15.03 -17.25
CA SER A 189 -5.07 -16.14 -18.07
C SER A 189 -4.03 -17.00 -17.33
N PHE A 190 -3.86 -18.25 -17.77
CA PHE A 190 -2.81 -19.12 -17.24
C PHE A 190 -1.42 -18.49 -17.37
N GLU A 191 -1.13 -17.85 -18.50
CA GLU A 191 0.17 -17.21 -18.73
C GLU A 191 0.41 -16.05 -17.76
N GLU A 192 -0.62 -15.26 -17.44
CA GLU A 192 -0.52 -14.17 -16.45
C GLU A 192 -0.31 -14.69 -15.04
N ALA A 193 -1.03 -15.73 -14.62
CA ALA A 193 -0.86 -16.36 -13.32
C ALA A 193 0.52 -17.03 -13.19
N PHE A 194 0.94 -17.76 -14.22
CA PHE A 194 2.22 -18.45 -14.25
C PHE A 194 3.41 -17.47 -14.18
N ASN A 195 3.37 -16.38 -14.95
CA ASN A 195 4.44 -15.36 -14.93
C ASN A 195 4.51 -14.56 -13.62
N GLU A 196 3.43 -14.56 -12.83
CA GLU A 196 3.42 -13.94 -11.49
C GLU A 196 4.09 -14.87 -10.47
N VAL A 197 3.68 -16.14 -10.43
CA VAL A 197 4.12 -17.13 -9.42
C VAL A 197 5.48 -17.74 -9.76
N VAL A 198 5.77 -17.94 -11.04
CA VAL A 198 7.02 -18.56 -11.54
C VAL A 198 7.70 -17.59 -12.52
N PRO A 199 8.33 -16.52 -12.02
CA PRO A 199 8.89 -15.48 -12.87
C PRO A 199 10.16 -15.90 -13.63
N VAL A 200 10.88 -16.91 -13.12
CA VAL A 200 12.02 -17.55 -13.77
C VAL A 200 11.79 -19.05 -13.75
N GLU A 201 11.44 -19.60 -14.91
CA GLU A 201 11.24 -21.05 -15.04
C GLU A 201 12.57 -21.78 -14.76
N PRO A 202 12.60 -22.70 -13.79
CA PRO A 202 13.83 -23.42 -13.48
C PRO A 202 14.19 -24.39 -14.62
N ALA A 203 15.43 -24.32 -15.10
CA ALA A 203 15.92 -25.23 -16.12
C ALA A 203 15.91 -26.71 -15.66
N SER A 204 16.19 -26.92 -14.37
CA SER A 204 16.03 -28.19 -13.66
C SER A 204 15.86 -27.90 -12.17
N VAL A 205 15.05 -28.70 -11.48
CA VAL A 205 14.86 -28.64 -10.03
C VAL A 205 15.44 -29.90 -9.41
N ASP A 206 16.41 -29.73 -8.50
CA ASP A 206 16.82 -30.80 -7.60
C ASP A 206 15.96 -30.71 -6.34
N THR A 207 15.13 -31.73 -6.11
CA THR A 207 14.19 -31.76 -4.98
C THR A 207 14.87 -32.12 -3.65
N GLU A 208 16.17 -32.37 -3.66
CA GLU A 208 16.98 -32.67 -2.47
C GLU A 208 17.91 -31.52 -2.07
N ASP A 209 18.04 -30.46 -2.89
CA ASP A 209 18.92 -29.30 -2.64
C ASP A 209 18.16 -28.14 -1.99
N PHE A 210 18.10 -28.17 -0.65
CA PHE A 210 17.37 -27.19 0.15
C PHE A 210 18.07 -25.83 0.17
N THR A 211 19.40 -25.80 0.03
CA THR A 211 20.19 -24.57 -0.06
C THR A 211 19.85 -23.81 -1.33
N ALA A 212 19.79 -24.49 -2.48
CA ALA A 212 19.36 -23.88 -3.73
C ALA A 212 17.88 -23.44 -3.66
N ALA A 213 17.01 -24.23 -3.03
CA ALA A 213 15.62 -23.85 -2.82
C ALA A 213 15.48 -22.61 -1.93
N LEU A 214 16.25 -22.49 -0.84
CA LEU A 214 16.27 -21.31 0.04
C LEU A 214 16.90 -20.07 -0.60
N ALA A 215 17.78 -20.24 -1.58
CA ALA A 215 18.35 -19.14 -2.34
C ALA A 215 17.35 -18.51 -3.32
N ARG A 216 16.26 -19.21 -3.65
CA ARG A 216 15.23 -18.72 -4.57
C ARG A 216 14.46 -17.54 -3.97
N PRO A 217 14.23 -16.47 -4.76
CA PRO A 217 13.45 -15.32 -4.31
C PRO A 217 12.07 -15.70 -3.75
N GLU A 218 11.41 -16.67 -4.36
CA GLU A 218 10.08 -17.16 -3.99
C GLU A 218 10.09 -17.78 -2.59
N THR A 219 11.08 -18.62 -2.29
CA THR A 219 11.26 -19.19 -0.96
C THR A 219 11.63 -18.12 0.07
N GLN A 220 12.49 -17.15 -0.30
CA GLN A 220 12.91 -16.06 0.60
C GLN A 220 11.79 -15.08 0.96
N ALA A 221 10.66 -15.11 0.24
CA ALA A 221 9.48 -14.36 0.64
C ALA A 221 8.86 -14.90 1.95
N HIS A 222 9.05 -16.19 2.22
CA HIS A 222 8.47 -16.90 3.36
C HIS A 222 9.52 -17.45 4.34
N PHE A 223 10.80 -17.44 3.98
CA PHE A 223 11.90 -17.92 4.80
C PHE A 223 13.02 -16.88 4.99
N ALA A 224 13.50 -16.76 6.21
CA ALA A 224 14.67 -15.96 6.57
C ALA A 224 15.84 -16.86 6.97
N VAL A 225 16.99 -16.75 6.29
CA VAL A 225 18.19 -17.57 6.57
C VAL A 225 19.12 -16.84 7.55
N ALA A 226 19.63 -17.57 8.54
CA ALA A 226 20.64 -17.11 9.48
C ALA A 226 21.80 -18.11 9.52
N ASP A 227 22.90 -17.74 8.86
CA ASP A 227 24.12 -18.53 8.67
C ASP A 227 25.15 -18.34 9.80
N ASN A 228 25.01 -17.29 10.61
CA ASN A 228 25.88 -17.00 11.74
C ASN A 228 25.11 -16.37 12.92
N GLU A 229 25.80 -16.14 14.04
CA GLU A 229 25.19 -15.63 15.28
C GLU A 229 24.70 -14.18 15.15
N GLU A 230 25.41 -13.32 14.41
CA GLU A 230 24.99 -11.93 14.15
C GLU A 230 23.73 -11.90 13.27
N ALA A 231 23.70 -12.70 12.22
CA ALA A 231 22.53 -12.88 11.34
C ALA A 231 21.35 -13.47 12.11
N LEU A 232 21.59 -14.43 13.01
CA LEU A 232 20.57 -15.00 13.86
C LEU A 232 19.99 -13.95 14.82
N GLN A 233 20.83 -13.18 15.50
CA GLN A 233 20.37 -12.09 16.36
C GLN A 233 19.60 -11.04 15.56
N ALA A 234 20.05 -10.70 14.35
CA ALA A 234 19.33 -9.79 13.46
C ALA A 234 17.95 -10.34 13.08
N VAL A 235 17.83 -11.64 12.79
CA VAL A 235 16.56 -12.30 12.44
C VAL A 235 15.63 -12.41 13.65
N LEU A 236 16.14 -12.69 14.86
CA LEU A 236 15.34 -12.80 16.08
C LEU A 236 14.91 -11.44 16.66
N ASN A 237 15.72 -10.39 16.47
CA ASN A 237 15.41 -9.03 16.92
C ASN A 237 14.53 -8.25 15.93
N GLN A 238 14.28 -8.81 14.74
CA GLN A 238 13.29 -8.27 13.81
C GLN A 238 11.88 -8.48 14.37
N SER A 239 11.41 -7.49 15.13
CA SER A 239 9.99 -7.34 15.43
C SER A 239 9.17 -7.21 14.14
N ILE A 240 7.84 -7.23 14.28
CA ILE A 240 6.78 -7.23 13.24
C ILE A 240 6.91 -6.17 12.11
N GLU A 241 7.95 -5.32 12.10
CA GLU A 241 8.43 -4.55 10.94
C GLU A 241 8.84 -5.41 9.72
N LYS A 242 8.79 -6.75 9.85
CA LYS A 242 8.95 -7.80 8.82
C LYS A 242 8.61 -7.41 7.37
N TRP A 243 7.50 -6.73 7.12
CA TRP A 243 7.06 -6.39 5.76
C TRP A 243 7.94 -5.35 5.04
N ARG A 244 8.80 -4.63 5.74
CA ARG A 244 9.68 -3.61 5.15
C ARG A 244 11.05 -4.18 4.74
N VAL A 245 11.41 -5.37 5.24
CA VAL A 245 12.71 -6.00 4.99
C VAL A 245 12.62 -7.06 3.89
N PHE A 246 11.54 -7.83 3.84
CA PHE A 246 11.32 -8.87 2.83
C PHE A 246 10.47 -8.33 1.67
N LEU A 247 11.01 -8.41 0.46
CA LEU A 247 10.27 -8.14 -0.77
C LEU A 247 9.73 -9.44 -1.35
N HIS A 248 8.44 -9.44 -1.72
CA HIS A 248 7.89 -10.47 -2.60
C HIS A 248 8.69 -10.54 -3.91
N PRO A 249 8.82 -11.69 -4.61
CA PRO A 249 9.60 -11.79 -5.85
C PRO A 249 9.20 -10.75 -6.89
N ALA A 250 7.89 -10.51 -7.07
CA ALA A 250 7.38 -9.46 -7.95
C ALA A 250 7.86 -8.05 -7.55
N GLN A 251 7.90 -7.75 -6.25
CA GLN A 251 8.41 -6.49 -5.71
C GLN A 251 9.94 -6.37 -5.87
N ARG A 252 10.69 -7.45 -5.59
CA ARG A 252 12.15 -7.50 -5.74
C ARG A 252 12.59 -7.25 -7.17
N ARG A 253 11.93 -7.89 -8.15
CA ARG A 253 12.17 -7.66 -9.57
C ARG A 253 12.05 -6.18 -9.96
N LEU A 254 11.16 -5.44 -9.32
CA LEU A 254 10.95 -4.02 -9.60
C LEU A 254 11.98 -3.13 -8.89
N ALA A 255 12.30 -3.44 -7.63
CA ALA A 255 13.28 -2.70 -6.84
C ALA A 255 14.71 -2.87 -7.37
N GLU A 256 15.08 -4.07 -7.82
CA GLU A 256 16.45 -4.41 -8.18
C GLU A 256 16.71 -4.39 -9.69
N GLY A 257 17.99 -4.39 -10.05
CA GLY A 257 18.47 -4.51 -11.42
C GLY A 257 18.42 -3.21 -12.23
N LYS A 258 19.13 -3.23 -13.36
CA LYS A 258 19.17 -2.08 -14.29
C LYS A 258 17.85 -1.95 -15.04
N LYS A 259 17.35 -0.73 -15.16
CA LYS A 259 16.16 -0.35 -15.92
C LYS A 259 16.57 0.61 -17.03
N ASN A 260 16.09 0.36 -18.24
CA ASN A 260 16.45 1.16 -19.43
C ASN A 260 15.51 2.37 -19.55
N GLY A 261 15.59 3.32 -18.61
CA GLY A 261 14.77 4.54 -18.55
C GLY A 261 13.64 4.51 -17.52
N PRO A 262 12.64 5.40 -17.65
CA PRO A 262 11.58 5.57 -16.66
C PRO A 262 10.74 4.31 -16.46
N VAL A 263 10.46 3.99 -15.20
CA VAL A 263 9.58 2.88 -14.81
C VAL A 263 8.39 3.43 -14.02
N ARG A 264 7.20 2.92 -14.30
CA ARG A 264 5.99 3.19 -13.51
C ARG A 264 5.53 1.90 -12.83
N VAL A 265 5.29 1.97 -11.52
CA VAL A 265 4.72 0.87 -10.74
C VAL A 265 3.39 1.31 -10.13
N LEU A 266 2.32 0.63 -10.51
CA LEU A 266 1.00 0.80 -9.95
C LEU A 266 0.72 -0.27 -8.89
N GLY A 267 -0.26 -0.03 -8.05
CA GLY A 267 -0.77 -1.02 -7.12
C GLY A 267 -1.80 -0.40 -6.18
N GLY A 268 -2.75 -1.20 -5.70
CA GLY A 268 -3.78 -0.79 -4.76
C GLY A 268 -3.21 -0.45 -3.39
N ALA A 269 -4.06 -0.05 -2.45
CA ALA A 269 -3.66 0.16 -1.07
C ALA A 269 -3.03 -1.10 -0.46
N GLY A 270 -1.98 -0.94 0.35
CA GLY A 270 -1.34 -2.07 1.04
C GLY A 270 -0.46 -3.00 0.19
N THR A 271 -0.27 -2.72 -1.11
CA THR A 271 0.53 -3.58 -2.02
C THR A 271 2.06 -3.43 -1.91
N GLY A 272 2.55 -2.58 -1.01
CA GLY A 272 3.98 -2.39 -0.78
C GLY A 272 4.70 -1.44 -1.77
N LYS A 273 3.97 -0.56 -2.48
CA LYS A 273 4.56 0.44 -3.40
C LYS A 273 5.70 1.25 -2.79
N THR A 274 5.46 1.85 -1.62
CA THR A 274 6.48 2.63 -0.88
C THR A 274 7.65 1.74 -0.46
N VAL A 275 7.40 0.48 -0.10
CA VAL A 275 8.46 -0.50 0.22
C VAL A 275 9.34 -0.77 -1.02
N VAL A 276 8.73 -1.03 -2.17
CA VAL A 276 9.45 -1.19 -3.45
C VAL A 276 10.28 0.05 -3.79
N ALA A 277 9.70 1.25 -3.62
CA ALA A 277 10.41 2.50 -3.86
C ALA A 277 11.62 2.68 -2.93
N MET A 278 11.50 2.33 -1.64
CA MET A 278 12.62 2.42 -0.68
C MET A 278 13.74 1.43 -1.01
N HIS A 279 13.39 0.18 -1.33
CA HIS A 279 14.38 -0.80 -1.76
C HIS A 279 15.01 -0.43 -3.11
N ARG A 280 14.26 0.21 -4.00
CA ARG A 280 14.81 0.78 -5.23
C ARG A 280 15.84 1.87 -4.92
N ALA A 281 15.54 2.75 -3.97
CA ALA A 281 16.46 3.79 -3.53
C ALA A 281 17.75 3.21 -2.97
N LYS A 282 17.63 2.20 -2.10
CA LYS A 282 18.76 1.43 -1.58
C LYS A 282 19.61 0.84 -2.70
N TRP A 283 19.00 0.09 -3.62
CA TRP A 283 19.72 -0.57 -4.71
C TRP A 283 20.46 0.45 -5.59
N LEU A 284 19.83 1.57 -5.93
CA LEU A 284 20.45 2.64 -6.70
C LEU A 284 21.58 3.32 -5.95
N ALA A 285 21.42 3.55 -4.65
CA ALA A 285 22.45 4.16 -3.81
C ALA A 285 23.71 3.29 -3.70
N GLU A 286 23.55 1.96 -3.70
CA GLU A 286 24.63 0.98 -3.59
C GLU A 286 25.32 0.71 -4.95
N HIS A 287 24.57 0.71 -6.05
CA HIS A 287 25.08 0.22 -7.34
C HIS A 287 25.26 1.29 -8.42
N VAL A 288 24.54 2.41 -8.32
CA VAL A 288 24.48 3.45 -9.37
C VAL A 288 25.04 4.78 -8.89
N ALA A 289 24.70 5.20 -7.67
CA ALA A 289 25.15 6.45 -7.11
C ALA A 289 26.68 6.50 -6.95
N ARG A 290 27.20 7.72 -6.94
CA ARG A 290 28.63 8.03 -6.83
C ARG A 290 28.79 9.26 -5.93
N PRO A 291 29.99 9.57 -5.41
CA PRO A 291 30.19 10.75 -4.56
C PRO A 291 29.73 12.08 -5.18
N ASP A 292 29.73 12.16 -6.51
CA ASP A 292 29.30 13.30 -7.31
C ASP A 292 27.86 13.19 -7.83
N CYS A 293 27.08 12.18 -7.43
CA CYS A 293 25.75 11.94 -7.97
C CYS A 293 24.83 11.13 -7.03
N LYS A 294 23.72 11.74 -6.60
CA LYS A 294 22.80 11.20 -5.59
C LYS A 294 21.50 10.63 -6.18
N VAL A 295 20.78 9.87 -5.36
CA VAL A 295 19.40 9.44 -5.62
C VAL A 295 18.46 10.37 -4.85
N LEU A 296 17.51 11.00 -5.55
CA LEU A 296 16.46 11.78 -4.92
C LEU A 296 15.23 10.91 -4.70
N PHE A 297 14.78 10.79 -3.46
CA PHE A 297 13.48 10.22 -3.12
C PHE A 297 12.53 11.35 -2.78
N THR A 298 11.46 11.51 -3.57
CA THR A 298 10.44 12.52 -3.33
C THR A 298 9.03 11.93 -3.19
N THR A 299 8.19 12.65 -2.46
CA THR A 299 6.81 12.27 -2.17
C THR A 299 5.93 13.52 -1.97
N PHE A 300 4.62 13.33 -2.04
CA PHE A 300 3.63 14.41 -1.94
C PHE A 300 3.50 15.02 -0.54
N THR A 301 3.69 14.25 0.54
CA THR A 301 3.52 14.76 1.92
C THR A 301 4.83 14.80 2.71
N ARG A 302 4.97 15.81 3.60
CA ARG A 302 6.16 15.94 4.46
C ARG A 302 6.28 14.82 5.49
N ASN A 303 5.16 14.34 6.03
CA ASN A 303 5.15 13.26 7.02
C ASN A 303 5.67 11.95 6.41
N LEU A 304 5.22 11.63 5.19
CA LEU A 304 5.67 10.45 4.49
C LEU A 304 7.17 10.54 4.15
N ALA A 305 7.67 11.71 3.75
CA ALA A 305 9.12 11.90 3.55
C ALA A 305 9.92 11.62 4.83
N SER A 306 9.43 12.07 5.99
CA SER A 306 10.07 11.79 7.27
C SER A 306 10.02 10.31 7.64
N ASP A 307 8.88 9.63 7.45
CA ASP A 307 8.80 8.17 7.69
C ASP A 307 9.77 7.43 6.77
N ILE A 308 9.73 7.68 5.46
CA ILE A 308 10.65 7.07 4.48
C ILE A 308 12.11 7.24 4.89
N GLN A 309 12.52 8.45 5.30
CA GLN A 309 13.89 8.67 5.79
C GLN A 309 14.20 7.80 7.01
N GLN A 310 13.29 7.72 7.99
CA GLN A 310 13.51 6.96 9.21
C GLN A 310 13.70 5.46 8.95
N ASN A 311 13.08 4.89 7.93
CA ASN A 311 13.23 3.47 7.68
C ASN A 311 14.09 3.09 6.49
N LEU A 312 14.44 4.04 5.61
CA LEU A 312 15.71 3.97 4.88
C LEU A 312 16.89 3.86 5.85
N ASN A 313 16.89 4.61 6.96
CA ASN A 313 17.93 4.49 8.00
C ASN A 313 18.02 3.08 8.62
N LYS A 314 16.94 2.30 8.57
CA LYS A 314 16.89 0.93 9.09
C LYS A 314 17.38 -0.10 8.07
N ILE A 315 17.14 0.11 6.78
CA ILE A 315 17.43 -0.89 5.73
C ILE A 315 18.73 -0.63 4.95
N CYS A 316 19.25 0.60 4.96
CA CYS A 316 20.45 1.01 4.22
C CYS A 316 21.68 1.07 5.13
N SER A 317 22.86 0.78 4.57
CA SER A 317 24.13 1.07 5.24
C SER A 317 24.36 2.58 5.35
N GLN A 318 25.23 3.01 6.27
CA GLN A 318 25.58 4.44 6.39
C GLN A 318 26.21 5.02 5.12
N GLU A 319 26.91 4.20 4.33
CA GLU A 319 27.48 4.65 3.05
C GLU A 319 26.40 4.85 2.00
N ALA A 320 25.46 3.90 1.87
CA ALA A 320 24.33 4.03 0.95
C ALA A 320 23.46 5.24 1.31
N LEU A 321 23.20 5.48 2.60
CA LEU A 321 22.38 6.62 3.05
C LEU A 321 22.95 7.98 2.65
N LYS A 322 24.28 8.14 2.62
CA LYS A 322 24.91 9.40 2.18
C LYS A 322 24.60 9.74 0.72
N ASN A 323 24.28 8.72 -0.08
CA ASN A 323 23.96 8.84 -1.49
C ASN A 323 22.47 9.06 -1.76
N VAL A 324 21.61 9.06 -0.73
CA VAL A 324 20.16 9.26 -0.86
C VAL A 324 19.76 10.59 -0.23
N GLU A 325 18.97 11.37 -0.94
CA GLU A 325 18.29 12.56 -0.43
C GLU A 325 16.79 12.32 -0.41
N VAL A 326 16.16 12.37 0.78
CA VAL A 326 14.71 12.22 0.93
C VAL A 326 14.09 13.58 1.24
N ILE A 327 13.19 14.05 0.36
CA ILE A 327 12.56 15.37 0.55
C ILE A 327 11.21 15.45 -0.18
N ASN A 328 10.24 16.10 0.46
CA ASN A 328 8.98 16.47 -0.18
C ASN A 328 9.20 17.46 -1.33
N LEU A 329 8.50 17.28 -2.46
CA LEU A 329 8.75 18.05 -3.68
C LEU A 329 8.57 19.57 -3.47
N ASP A 330 7.52 20.00 -2.76
CA ASP A 330 7.28 21.42 -2.48
C ASP A 330 8.41 22.02 -1.64
N ALA A 331 8.90 21.28 -0.65
CA ALA A 331 10.01 21.71 0.19
C ALA A 331 11.30 21.84 -0.64
N TRP A 332 11.57 20.91 -1.55
CA TRP A 332 12.71 20.99 -2.48
C TRP A 332 12.62 22.23 -3.37
N VAL A 333 11.44 22.48 -3.95
CA VAL A 333 11.20 23.63 -4.85
C VAL A 333 11.39 24.96 -4.13
N LEU A 334 10.81 25.10 -2.94
CA LEU A 334 10.97 26.30 -2.12
C LEU A 334 12.44 26.55 -1.76
N ALA A 335 13.16 25.50 -1.34
CA ALA A 335 14.58 25.61 -1.01
C ALA A 335 15.42 26.00 -2.24
N PHE A 336 15.14 25.39 -3.39
CA PHE A 336 15.80 25.69 -4.65
C PHE A 336 15.55 27.13 -5.11
N LEU A 337 14.29 27.58 -5.15
CA LEU A 337 13.93 28.93 -5.56
C LEU A 337 14.53 29.99 -4.63
N LYS A 338 14.42 29.80 -3.31
CA LYS A 338 15.00 30.71 -2.31
C LYS A 338 16.51 30.87 -2.47
N LYS A 339 17.23 29.76 -2.72
CA LYS A 339 18.68 29.78 -2.96
C LYS A 339 19.07 30.63 -4.18
N HIS A 340 18.17 30.76 -5.16
CA HIS A 340 18.41 31.53 -6.40
C HIS A 340 17.70 32.89 -6.41
N GLY A 341 17.38 33.44 -5.23
CA GLY A 341 16.89 34.82 -5.08
C GLY A 341 15.40 35.02 -5.29
N TYR A 342 14.60 33.95 -5.30
CA TYR A 342 13.14 34.03 -5.35
C TYR A 342 12.58 33.96 -3.93
N ASP A 343 12.15 35.09 -3.38
CA ASP A 343 11.52 35.18 -2.06
C ASP A 343 10.00 35.29 -2.19
N TYR A 344 9.35 34.15 -2.44
CA TYR A 344 7.89 34.01 -2.51
C TYR A 344 7.41 32.94 -1.52
N GLY A 345 6.22 33.14 -0.95
CA GLY A 345 5.49 32.12 -0.20
C GLY A 345 4.62 31.25 -1.12
N LEU A 346 4.35 30.00 -0.73
CA LEU A 346 3.28 29.21 -1.35
C LEU A 346 1.93 29.60 -0.75
N LEU A 347 0.91 29.76 -1.58
CA LEU A 347 -0.47 29.95 -1.16
C LEU A 347 -0.98 28.65 -0.52
N MET A 348 -0.92 28.56 0.81
CA MET A 348 -1.38 27.39 1.58
C MET A 348 -2.59 27.72 2.47
N ASP A 349 -2.88 29.00 2.69
CA ASP A 349 -3.99 29.44 3.53
C ASP A 349 -5.29 29.56 2.72
N SER A 350 -6.25 28.69 3.01
CA SER A 350 -7.55 28.66 2.33
C SER A 350 -8.40 29.93 2.52
N GLY A 351 -8.17 30.69 3.59
CA GLY A 351 -8.87 31.95 3.86
C GLY A 351 -8.33 33.06 2.96
N GLU A 352 -7.01 33.13 2.83
CA GLU A 352 -6.32 34.01 1.90
C GLU A 352 -6.66 33.67 0.45
N GLU A 353 -6.60 32.40 0.06
CA GLU A 353 -6.99 31.96 -1.27
C GLU A 353 -8.41 32.42 -1.61
N ARG A 354 -9.37 32.21 -0.70
CA ARG A 354 -10.76 32.65 -0.87
C ARG A 354 -10.86 34.17 -1.03
N ARG A 355 -10.12 34.93 -0.23
CA ARG A 355 -10.08 36.40 -0.31
C ARG A 355 -9.56 36.86 -1.67
N LEU A 356 -8.45 36.29 -2.15
CA LEU A 356 -7.86 36.65 -3.45
C LEU A 356 -8.80 36.31 -4.60
N TRP A 357 -9.45 35.14 -4.55
CA TRP A 357 -10.43 34.73 -5.55
C TRP A 357 -11.67 35.63 -5.58
N GLN A 358 -12.21 36.02 -4.42
CA GLN A 358 -13.32 36.97 -4.33
C GLN A 358 -12.97 38.33 -4.93
N GLN A 359 -11.74 38.81 -4.69
CA GLN A 359 -11.24 40.06 -5.27
C GLN A 359 -10.99 39.96 -6.78
N ALA A 360 -10.51 38.82 -7.27
CA ALA A 360 -10.34 38.60 -8.70
C ALA A 360 -11.70 38.53 -9.42
N TYR A 361 -12.67 37.88 -8.79
CA TYR A 361 -14.01 37.67 -9.34
C TYR A 361 -14.83 38.96 -9.49
N SER A 362 -14.47 40.06 -8.82
CA SER A 362 -15.10 41.36 -9.06
C SER A 362 -14.83 41.93 -10.46
N GLU A 363 -13.81 41.43 -11.16
CA GLU A 363 -13.54 41.76 -12.56
C GLU A 363 -14.44 40.99 -13.54
N LYS A 364 -15.28 40.05 -13.05
CA LYS A 364 -16.19 39.29 -13.91
C LYS A 364 -17.17 40.23 -14.60
N PRO A 365 -17.26 40.22 -15.95
CA PRO A 365 -18.25 41.04 -16.65
C PRO A 365 -19.68 40.72 -16.22
N ALA A 366 -20.54 41.74 -16.14
CA ALA A 366 -21.93 41.60 -15.70
C ALA A 366 -22.75 40.65 -16.61
N GLY A 367 -22.41 40.58 -17.90
CA GLY A 367 -23.08 39.69 -18.87
C GLY A 367 -22.66 38.21 -18.80
N ILE A 368 -21.72 37.84 -17.93
CA ILE A 368 -21.24 36.46 -17.79
C ILE A 368 -21.89 35.80 -16.59
N ASP A 369 -22.69 34.76 -16.83
CA ASP A 369 -23.33 33.93 -15.79
C ASP A 369 -22.47 32.69 -15.49
N LEU A 370 -21.29 32.93 -14.90
CA LEU A 370 -20.37 31.88 -14.45
C LEU A 370 -20.04 32.10 -12.98
N SER A 371 -20.15 31.05 -12.17
CA SER A 371 -19.91 31.10 -10.72
C SER A 371 -18.44 31.25 -10.38
N LEU A 372 -18.12 31.68 -9.16
CA LEU A 372 -16.73 31.71 -8.68
C LEU A 372 -16.04 30.33 -8.77
N ALA A 373 -16.78 29.25 -8.45
CA ALA A 373 -16.28 27.89 -8.56
C ALA A 373 -15.81 27.55 -9.98
N PHE A 374 -16.55 28.00 -11.01
CA PHE A 374 -16.12 27.83 -12.40
C PHE A 374 -14.73 28.44 -12.65
N PHE A 375 -14.47 29.67 -12.18
CA PHE A 375 -13.17 30.32 -12.38
C PHE A 375 -12.05 29.59 -11.64
N GLN A 376 -12.28 29.18 -10.39
CA GLN A 376 -11.31 28.41 -9.61
C GLN A 376 -10.95 27.09 -10.31
N GLU A 377 -11.96 26.39 -10.82
CA GLU A 377 -11.76 25.13 -11.55
C GLU A 377 -11.08 25.33 -12.90
N GLU A 378 -11.47 26.35 -13.67
CA GLU A 378 -10.86 26.67 -14.95
C GLU A 378 -9.38 27.03 -14.77
N TRP A 379 -9.04 27.77 -13.71
CA TRP A 379 -7.67 28.05 -13.33
C TRP A 379 -6.88 26.79 -13.01
N ALA A 380 -7.40 25.97 -12.08
CA ALA A 380 -6.71 24.78 -11.60
C ALA A 380 -6.60 23.66 -12.64
N ARG A 381 -7.55 23.56 -13.58
CA ARG A 381 -7.67 22.40 -14.49
C ARG A 381 -7.31 22.71 -15.93
N VAL A 382 -7.36 23.97 -16.35
CA VAL A 382 -7.02 24.38 -17.73
C VAL A 382 -5.77 25.25 -17.72
N ILE A 383 -5.77 26.34 -16.95
CA ILE A 383 -4.72 27.37 -17.03
C ILE A 383 -3.40 26.87 -16.43
N GLN A 384 -3.41 26.40 -15.19
CA GLN A 384 -2.19 25.95 -14.50
C GLN A 384 -1.53 24.74 -15.15
N PRO A 385 -2.26 23.64 -15.49
CA PRO A 385 -1.64 22.45 -16.05
C PRO A 385 -0.99 22.68 -17.42
N GLN A 386 -1.57 23.57 -18.24
CA GLN A 386 -1.08 23.89 -19.59
C GLN A 386 -0.11 25.07 -19.62
N SER A 387 0.28 25.61 -18.46
CA SER A 387 1.16 26.77 -18.36
C SER A 387 0.65 28.04 -19.06
N VAL A 388 -0.66 28.24 -19.12
CA VAL A 388 -1.27 29.37 -19.84
C VAL A 388 -0.95 30.68 -19.12
N SER A 389 -0.23 31.55 -19.80
CA SER A 389 0.27 32.82 -19.27
C SER A 389 -0.38 34.05 -19.92
N SER A 390 -1.02 33.88 -21.08
CA SER A 390 -1.65 34.98 -21.83
C SER A 390 -3.04 34.64 -22.37
N GLU A 391 -3.82 35.66 -22.70
CA GLU A 391 -5.14 35.53 -23.35
C GLU A 391 -5.03 34.73 -24.66
N LEU A 392 -3.99 34.99 -25.46
CA LEU A 392 -3.78 34.32 -26.74
C LEU A 392 -3.54 32.81 -26.57
N GLU A 393 -2.82 32.41 -25.52
CA GLU A 393 -2.64 31.01 -25.15
C GLU A 393 -3.95 30.41 -24.65
N TYR A 394 -4.70 31.12 -23.79
CA TYR A 394 -5.97 30.64 -23.26
C TYR A 394 -7.02 30.38 -24.35
N ARG A 395 -7.04 31.21 -25.40
CA ARG A 395 -7.92 31.01 -26.57
C ARG A 395 -7.65 29.70 -27.30
N LYS A 396 -6.41 29.19 -27.24
CA LYS A 396 -5.98 27.94 -27.89
C LYS A 396 -5.95 26.75 -26.93
N ALA A 397 -5.98 27.00 -25.62
CA ALA A 397 -5.89 25.97 -24.59
C ALA A 397 -6.97 24.89 -24.77
N SER A 398 -6.57 23.64 -24.59
CA SER A 398 -7.48 22.51 -24.56
C SER A 398 -8.36 22.60 -23.32
N ARG A 399 -9.67 22.40 -23.49
CA ARG A 399 -10.64 22.33 -22.39
C ARG A 399 -11.30 20.95 -22.34
N ILE A 400 -10.62 19.93 -22.83
CA ILE A 400 -11.08 18.54 -22.77
C ILE A 400 -11.35 18.19 -21.30
N GLY A 401 -12.52 17.60 -21.02
CA GLY A 401 -12.93 17.25 -19.67
C GLY A 401 -13.66 18.36 -18.89
N ARG A 402 -13.89 19.55 -19.47
CA ARG A 402 -14.77 20.58 -18.88
C ARG A 402 -16.21 20.43 -19.38
N GLY A 403 -17.20 20.49 -18.47
CA GLY A 403 -18.62 20.44 -18.82
C GLY A 403 -19.19 21.76 -19.37
N THR A 404 -18.63 22.90 -18.95
CA THR A 404 -19.09 24.23 -19.38
C THR A 404 -18.48 24.62 -20.72
N ARG A 405 -19.33 24.77 -21.74
CA ARG A 405 -18.92 25.24 -23.07
C ARG A 405 -18.61 26.73 -23.04
N LEU A 406 -17.47 27.11 -23.61
CA LEU A 406 -17.10 28.51 -23.82
C LEU A 406 -16.71 28.71 -25.28
N ASN A 407 -17.30 29.72 -25.91
CA ASN A 407 -16.88 30.19 -27.23
C ASN A 407 -15.62 31.07 -27.13
N ARG A 408 -15.03 31.40 -28.29
CA ARG A 408 -13.77 32.17 -28.33
C ARG A 408 -13.89 33.58 -27.74
N GLN A 409 -15.06 34.21 -27.87
CA GLN A 409 -15.33 35.55 -27.34
C GLN A 409 -15.46 35.52 -25.82
N GLN A 410 -16.21 34.56 -25.28
CA GLN A 410 -16.33 34.36 -23.83
C GLN A 410 -14.98 34.10 -23.18
N ARG A 411 -14.08 33.35 -23.82
CA ARG A 411 -12.72 33.14 -23.30
C ARG A 411 -11.92 34.44 -23.15
N VAL A 412 -12.12 35.40 -24.05
CA VAL A 412 -11.50 36.72 -23.98
C VAL A 412 -12.13 37.51 -22.82
N GLU A 413 -13.45 37.51 -22.75
CA GLU A 413 -14.20 38.29 -21.74
C GLU A 413 -13.91 37.87 -20.30
N ILE A 414 -13.62 36.59 -20.05
CA ILE A 414 -13.33 36.09 -18.70
C ILE A 414 -11.84 36.15 -18.31
N TRP A 415 -10.94 36.37 -19.27
CA TRP A 415 -9.49 36.42 -19.02
C TRP A 415 -9.05 37.46 -17.97
N PRO A 416 -9.65 38.68 -17.90
CA PRO A 416 -9.29 39.68 -16.90
C PRO A 416 -9.36 39.17 -15.45
N VAL A 417 -10.27 38.24 -15.15
CA VAL A 417 -10.37 37.62 -13.80
C VAL A 417 -9.11 36.84 -13.46
N PHE A 418 -8.58 36.05 -14.40
CA PHE A 418 -7.38 35.25 -14.19
C PHE A 418 -6.12 36.11 -14.12
N GLU A 419 -6.05 37.14 -14.96
CA GLU A 419 -4.97 38.13 -14.93
C GLU A 419 -4.96 38.87 -13.59
N ARG A 420 -6.13 39.30 -13.11
CA ARG A 420 -6.28 39.92 -11.79
C ARG A 420 -5.85 38.99 -10.67
N TYR A 421 -6.26 37.72 -10.70
CA TYR A 421 -5.85 36.74 -9.71
C TYR A 421 -4.33 36.56 -9.68
N ARG A 422 -3.68 36.44 -10.84
CA ARG A 422 -2.21 36.36 -10.93
C ARG A 422 -1.51 37.61 -10.40
N HIS A 423 -2.03 38.80 -10.72
CA HIS A 423 -1.50 40.05 -10.18
C HIS A 423 -1.61 40.11 -8.66
N LEU A 424 -2.74 39.65 -8.11
CA LEU A 424 -2.94 39.58 -6.67
C LEU A 424 -1.95 38.61 -6.00
N LEU A 425 -1.69 37.45 -6.58
CA LEU A 425 -0.64 36.53 -6.08
C LEU A 425 0.72 37.23 -6.02
N VAL A 426 1.15 37.84 -7.12
CA VAL A 426 2.44 38.55 -7.21
C VAL A 426 2.51 39.71 -6.22
N SER A 427 1.47 40.52 -6.09
CA SER A 427 1.48 41.69 -5.18
C SER A 427 1.50 41.30 -3.70
N ASN A 428 1.04 40.10 -3.36
CA ASN A 428 1.10 39.56 -2.00
C ASN A 428 2.36 38.69 -1.77
N TYR A 429 3.31 38.64 -2.73
CA TYR A 429 4.49 37.77 -2.67
C TYR A 429 4.15 36.28 -2.54
N LEU A 430 3.05 35.85 -3.17
CA LEU A 430 2.55 34.49 -3.15
C LEU A 430 2.64 33.83 -4.53
N LYS A 431 2.77 32.51 -4.52
CA LYS A 431 2.66 31.65 -5.70
C LYS A 431 1.83 30.43 -5.41
N GLU A 432 1.15 29.94 -6.43
CA GLU A 432 0.60 28.59 -6.43
C GLU A 432 1.73 27.56 -6.58
N THR A 433 1.47 26.33 -6.13
CA THR A 433 2.42 25.21 -6.25
C THR A 433 2.86 24.97 -7.70
N ASP A 434 1.92 24.96 -8.64
CA ASP A 434 2.19 24.74 -10.06
C ASP A 434 3.01 25.88 -10.69
N ASP A 435 2.87 27.13 -10.22
CA ASP A 435 3.71 28.26 -10.66
C ASP A 435 5.14 28.12 -10.14
N ALA A 436 5.32 27.74 -8.87
CA ALA A 436 6.63 27.50 -8.29
C ALA A 436 7.38 26.35 -9.02
N TYR A 437 6.67 25.27 -9.38
CA TYR A 437 7.26 24.19 -10.18
C TYR A 437 7.73 24.68 -11.56
N ARG A 438 6.92 25.52 -12.21
CA ARG A 438 7.25 26.08 -13.53
C ARG A 438 8.44 27.01 -13.48
N ASP A 439 8.55 27.83 -12.44
CA ASP A 439 9.70 28.73 -12.25
C ASP A 439 10.98 27.94 -12.01
N ALA A 440 10.93 26.93 -11.13
CA ALA A 440 12.07 26.05 -10.87
C ALA A 440 12.51 25.33 -12.15
N ARG A 441 11.56 24.78 -12.91
CA ARG A 441 11.84 24.15 -14.22
C ARG A 441 12.48 25.13 -15.18
N SER A 442 11.92 26.33 -15.32
CA SER A 442 12.39 27.36 -16.25
C SER A 442 13.83 27.79 -15.93
N LEU A 443 14.20 27.86 -14.64
CA LEU A 443 15.59 28.13 -14.22
C LEU A 443 16.53 27.00 -14.63
N LEU A 444 16.15 25.74 -14.38
CA LEU A 444 16.95 24.57 -14.76
C LEU A 444 17.12 24.42 -16.28
N GLU A 445 16.10 24.78 -17.06
CA GLU A 445 16.16 24.75 -18.52
C GLU A 445 17.04 25.88 -19.09
N ARG A 446 16.99 27.08 -18.49
CA ARG A 446 17.82 28.23 -18.91
C ARG A 446 19.27 28.11 -18.47
N GLN A 447 19.51 27.49 -17.31
CA GLN A 447 20.84 27.33 -16.72
C GLN A 447 21.02 25.86 -16.28
N PRO A 448 21.39 24.97 -17.22
CA PRO A 448 21.57 23.53 -16.94
C PRO A 448 22.57 23.23 -15.83
N ASP A 449 23.56 24.11 -15.61
CA ASP A 449 24.56 24.00 -14.54
C ASP A 449 23.96 24.11 -13.13
N LEU A 450 22.72 24.62 -13.01
CA LEU A 450 21.99 24.66 -11.73
C LEU A 450 21.34 23.32 -11.38
N ARG A 451 21.35 22.33 -12.29
CA ARG A 451 20.76 21.02 -12.00
C ARG A 451 21.45 20.38 -10.79
N PRO A 452 20.68 19.84 -9.84
CA PRO A 452 21.26 19.08 -8.76
C PRO A 452 21.99 17.84 -9.34
N PRO A 453 23.10 17.41 -8.73
CA PRO A 453 23.85 16.23 -9.17
C PRO A 453 23.09 14.94 -8.84
N LEU A 454 22.10 14.60 -9.66
CA LEU A 454 21.21 13.45 -9.47
C LEU A 454 21.40 12.40 -10.56
N CYS A 455 21.49 11.13 -10.16
CA CYS A 455 21.53 9.98 -11.08
C CYS A 455 20.15 9.37 -11.27
N SER A 456 19.25 9.59 -10.32
CA SER A 456 17.91 9.00 -10.31
C SER A 456 16.97 9.81 -9.45
N VAL A 457 15.68 9.84 -9.84
CA VAL A 457 14.58 10.37 -9.04
C VAL A 457 13.51 9.30 -8.84
N ILE A 458 13.19 9.03 -7.58
CA ILE A 458 12.11 8.16 -7.15
C ILE A 458 10.94 9.02 -6.70
N VAL A 459 9.76 8.73 -7.21
CA VAL A 459 8.53 9.51 -6.96
C VAL A 459 7.50 8.59 -6.32
N ASP A 460 7.16 8.84 -5.05
CA ASP A 460 6.06 8.18 -4.35
C ASP A 460 4.82 9.08 -4.28
N GLU A 461 3.65 8.46 -4.11
CA GLU A 461 2.33 9.12 -4.16
C GLU A 461 2.11 9.90 -5.47
N ALA A 462 2.58 9.35 -6.58
CA ALA A 462 2.56 9.97 -7.91
C ALA A 462 1.17 10.44 -8.37
N GLN A 463 0.10 9.78 -7.90
CA GLN A 463 -1.27 10.14 -8.26
C GLN A 463 -1.71 11.53 -7.77
N ASP A 464 -1.06 12.07 -6.74
CA ASP A 464 -1.39 13.36 -6.15
C ASP A 464 -0.51 14.50 -6.73
N MET A 465 0.39 14.18 -7.67
CA MET A 465 1.21 15.15 -8.38
C MET A 465 0.56 15.55 -9.72
N GLY A 466 0.57 16.85 -10.03
CA GLY A 466 0.03 17.40 -11.29
C GLY A 466 1.06 17.47 -12.42
N THR A 467 0.65 17.94 -13.60
CA THR A 467 1.51 18.00 -14.79
C THR A 467 2.78 18.82 -14.57
N GLN A 468 2.68 19.97 -13.91
CA GLN A 468 3.84 20.84 -13.68
C GLN A 468 4.89 20.18 -12.76
N ALA A 469 4.46 19.34 -11.81
CA ALA A 469 5.36 18.56 -10.95
C ALA A 469 6.17 17.56 -11.78
N PHE A 470 5.53 16.78 -12.65
CA PHE A 470 6.24 15.80 -13.49
C PHE A 470 7.15 16.45 -14.53
N MET A 471 6.75 17.59 -15.11
CA MET A 471 7.63 18.36 -16.00
C MET A 471 8.87 18.86 -15.26
N LEU A 472 8.74 19.30 -13.99
CA LEU A 472 9.89 19.64 -13.15
C LEU A 472 10.74 18.40 -12.87
N ILE A 473 10.14 17.30 -12.39
CA ILE A 473 10.84 16.04 -12.06
C ILE A 473 11.68 15.57 -13.26
N ARG A 474 11.12 15.62 -14.47
CA ARG A 474 11.85 15.26 -15.68
C ARG A 474 13.04 16.19 -15.94
N ALA A 475 12.94 17.48 -15.61
CA ALA A 475 14.03 18.45 -15.76
C ALA A 475 15.14 18.31 -14.70
N LEU A 476 14.86 17.66 -13.56
CA LEU A 476 15.84 17.42 -12.48
C LEU A 476 16.93 16.42 -12.88
N VAL A 477 16.59 15.42 -13.68
CA VAL A 477 17.51 14.34 -14.06
C VAL A 477 17.44 14.11 -15.58
N PRO A 478 18.58 14.05 -16.30
CA PRO A 478 18.59 13.77 -17.73
C PRO A 478 17.97 12.40 -18.09
N PRO A 479 17.39 12.23 -19.29
CA PRO A 479 16.94 10.91 -19.75
C PRO A 479 18.09 9.91 -19.84
N GLY A 480 17.92 8.74 -19.25
CA GLY A 480 18.97 7.72 -19.20
C GLY A 480 18.55 6.46 -18.45
N PRO A 481 19.41 5.42 -18.36
CA PRO A 481 19.11 4.24 -17.57
C PRO A 481 18.90 4.61 -16.09
N ASN A 482 17.91 3.98 -15.45
CA ASN A 482 17.54 4.20 -14.05
C ASN A 482 17.13 5.64 -13.67
N ASP A 483 16.82 6.50 -14.64
CA ASP A 483 16.60 7.92 -14.40
C ASP A 483 15.38 8.21 -13.52
N LEU A 484 14.24 7.57 -13.76
CA LEU A 484 12.99 7.78 -13.02
C LEU A 484 12.35 6.46 -12.57
N PHE A 485 11.86 6.45 -11.32
CA PHE A 485 11.07 5.35 -10.79
C PHE A 485 9.83 5.91 -10.09
N ILE A 486 8.66 5.72 -10.70
CA ILE A 486 7.42 6.37 -10.30
C ILE A 486 6.49 5.31 -9.70
N VAL A 487 6.02 5.52 -8.48
CA VAL A 487 5.05 4.64 -7.83
C VAL A 487 3.79 5.41 -7.45
N GLY A 488 2.62 4.80 -7.63
CA GLY A 488 1.35 5.45 -7.30
C GLY A 488 0.14 4.52 -7.37
N ASP A 489 -1.00 5.04 -6.93
CA ASP A 489 -2.30 4.35 -6.95
C ASP A 489 -3.40 5.31 -7.41
N GLY A 490 -3.94 5.09 -8.60
CA GLY A 490 -5.02 5.93 -9.14
C GLY A 490 -6.25 6.00 -8.24
N HIS A 491 -6.53 4.95 -7.45
CA HIS A 491 -7.68 4.87 -6.55
C HIS A 491 -7.49 5.71 -5.27
N GLN A 492 -6.27 6.17 -5.00
CA GLN A 492 -5.93 7.00 -3.82
C GLN A 492 -5.71 8.48 -4.16
N ARG A 493 -6.12 8.94 -5.35
CA ARG A 493 -6.07 10.36 -5.73
C ARG A 493 -7.13 11.15 -4.97
N ILE A 494 -6.71 12.01 -4.03
CA ILE A 494 -7.63 12.77 -3.15
C ILE A 494 -7.40 14.29 -3.18
N TYR A 495 -6.39 14.79 -3.89
CA TYR A 495 -6.06 16.23 -3.92
C TYR A 495 -6.51 16.97 -5.18
N GLY A 496 -7.40 16.38 -5.99
CA GLY A 496 -8.06 17.05 -7.13
C GLY A 496 -7.14 17.64 -8.20
N LYS A 497 -5.86 17.23 -8.23
CA LYS A 497 -4.89 17.63 -9.26
C LYS A 497 -5.31 17.07 -10.61
N ASN A 498 -4.86 17.74 -11.68
CA ASN A 498 -5.21 17.35 -13.04
C ASN A 498 -4.70 15.94 -13.37
N LYS A 499 -5.44 15.19 -14.20
CA LYS A 499 -4.94 13.90 -14.72
C LYS A 499 -3.68 14.14 -15.54
N VAL A 500 -2.64 13.35 -15.30
CA VAL A 500 -1.33 13.49 -15.94
C VAL A 500 -1.16 12.41 -16.99
N VAL A 501 -0.66 12.81 -18.16
CA VAL A 501 -0.11 11.90 -19.16
C VAL A 501 1.41 12.08 -19.13
N LEU A 502 2.14 11.07 -18.66
CA LEU A 502 3.58 11.10 -18.44
C LEU A 502 4.35 11.38 -19.74
N GLY A 503 3.87 10.81 -20.86
CA GLY A 503 4.44 11.09 -22.19
C GLY A 503 4.45 12.57 -22.56
N GLN A 504 3.42 13.33 -22.15
CA GLN A 504 3.35 14.79 -22.36
C GLN A 504 4.33 15.57 -21.47
N CYS A 505 4.81 14.96 -20.39
CA CYS A 505 5.82 15.51 -19.49
C CYS A 505 7.25 15.14 -19.91
N GLY A 506 7.43 14.48 -21.07
CA GLY A 506 8.73 13.98 -21.52
C GLY A 506 9.18 12.70 -20.81
N ILE A 507 8.25 11.95 -20.21
CA ILE A 507 8.51 10.69 -19.49
C ILE A 507 7.92 9.55 -20.31
N ASP A 508 8.77 8.83 -21.05
CA ASP A 508 8.34 7.66 -21.82
C ASP A 508 8.45 6.39 -20.97
N ILE A 509 7.32 5.75 -20.68
CA ILE A 509 7.21 4.49 -19.91
C ILE A 509 6.78 3.30 -20.77
N ARG A 510 6.73 3.42 -22.11
CA ARG A 510 6.28 2.32 -22.98
C ARG A 510 7.09 1.05 -22.71
N GLY A 511 6.38 -0.05 -22.50
CA GLY A 511 6.93 -1.37 -22.13
C GLY A 511 7.53 -1.47 -20.72
N ARG A 512 7.39 -0.44 -19.87
CA ARG A 512 8.05 -0.32 -18.55
C ARG A 512 7.06 0.07 -17.44
N SER A 513 5.79 -0.29 -17.61
CA SER A 513 4.77 -0.19 -16.56
C SER A 513 4.57 -1.56 -15.92
N ALA A 514 4.51 -1.61 -14.59
CA ALA A 514 4.21 -2.80 -13.81
C ALA A 514 3.08 -2.54 -12.81
N ARG A 515 2.43 -3.60 -12.32
CA ARG A 515 1.36 -3.52 -11.31
C ARG A 515 1.62 -4.55 -10.20
N LEU A 516 1.60 -4.10 -8.94
CA LEU A 516 1.65 -4.95 -7.76
C LEU A 516 0.23 -5.37 -7.38
N LYS A 517 -0.08 -6.66 -7.32
CA LYS A 517 -1.46 -7.17 -7.15
C LYS A 517 -1.79 -7.59 -5.71
N VAL A 518 -0.77 -8.04 -4.97
CA VAL A 518 -0.93 -8.59 -3.63
C VAL A 518 -0.88 -7.50 -2.57
N ASN A 519 -1.90 -7.44 -1.71
CA ASN A 519 -1.97 -6.58 -0.53
C ASN A 519 -1.50 -7.36 0.72
N TYR A 520 -0.59 -6.74 1.45
CA TYR A 520 0.07 -7.33 2.63
C TYR A 520 -0.32 -6.66 3.95
N ARG A 521 -1.21 -5.68 3.90
CA ARG A 521 -1.49 -4.78 5.02
C ARG A 521 -2.91 -4.89 5.53
N THR A 522 -3.89 -4.73 4.66
CA THR A 522 -5.30 -4.56 5.02
C THR A 522 -6.03 -5.85 4.77
N THR A 523 -6.89 -6.30 5.69
CA THR A 523 -7.63 -7.55 5.53
C THR A 523 -8.50 -7.57 4.29
N ASP A 524 -8.78 -8.76 3.75
CA ASP A 524 -9.56 -8.89 2.52
C ASP A 524 -11.00 -8.39 2.68
N GLU A 525 -11.60 -8.57 3.86
CA GLU A 525 -12.94 -8.10 4.19
C GLU A 525 -12.99 -6.56 4.25
N THR A 526 -11.97 -5.94 4.85
CA THR A 526 -11.85 -4.48 4.87
C THR A 526 -11.59 -3.94 3.46
N ARG A 527 -10.77 -4.63 2.67
CA ARG A 527 -10.53 -4.29 1.27
C ARG A 527 -11.84 -4.40 0.47
N LYS A 528 -12.58 -5.51 0.58
CA LYS A 528 -13.87 -5.74 -0.09
C LYS A 528 -14.85 -4.60 0.19
N LEU A 529 -15.01 -4.20 1.45
CA LEU A 529 -15.84 -3.04 1.81
C LEU A 529 -15.30 -1.72 1.22
N ALA A 530 -13.99 -1.47 1.28
CA ALA A 530 -13.42 -0.25 0.74
C ALA A 530 -13.58 -0.15 -0.80
N VAL A 531 -13.44 -1.28 -1.49
CA VAL A 531 -13.55 -1.37 -2.96
C VAL A 531 -14.98 -1.23 -3.43
N SER A 532 -15.98 -1.72 -2.69
CA SER A 532 -17.39 -1.57 -3.05
C SER A 532 -17.81 -0.10 -3.15
N ILE A 533 -17.18 0.79 -2.37
CA ILE A 533 -17.39 2.25 -2.44
C ILE A 533 -16.92 2.85 -3.79
N LEU A 534 -15.98 2.18 -4.47
CA LEU A 534 -15.41 2.59 -5.76
C LEU A 534 -16.10 1.92 -6.97
N GLU A 535 -17.08 1.04 -6.77
CA GLU A 535 -17.76 0.37 -7.88
C GLU A 535 -18.43 1.35 -8.86
N GLY A 536 -18.26 1.12 -10.16
CA GLY A 536 -18.78 2.00 -11.22
C GLY A 536 -17.97 3.29 -11.45
N VAL A 537 -16.82 3.46 -10.79
CA VAL A 537 -15.92 4.60 -10.97
C VAL A 537 -14.77 4.25 -11.92
N GLY A 538 -14.65 4.95 -13.04
CA GLY A 538 -13.49 4.83 -13.93
C GLY A 538 -12.27 5.51 -13.31
N VAL A 539 -11.20 4.74 -13.06
CA VAL A 539 -9.96 5.20 -12.43
C VAL A 539 -8.84 5.31 -13.46
N ASP A 540 -8.05 6.37 -13.36
CA ASP A 540 -6.93 6.67 -14.26
C ASP A 540 -5.70 5.85 -13.84
N ASP A 541 -5.00 5.25 -14.81
CA ASP A 541 -3.81 4.45 -14.55
C ASP A 541 -2.54 5.29 -14.27
N LEU A 542 -2.68 6.62 -14.17
CA LEU A 542 -1.59 7.60 -14.05
C LEU A 542 -0.79 7.81 -15.35
N ASP A 543 -1.35 7.50 -16.52
CA ASP A 543 -0.83 7.90 -17.84
C ASP A 543 -1.97 8.05 -18.88
N GLY A 544 -3.19 8.37 -18.44
CA GLY A 544 -4.34 8.59 -19.31
C GLY A 544 -5.08 7.33 -19.78
N GLY A 545 -4.72 6.15 -19.27
CA GLY A 545 -5.47 4.90 -19.43
C GLY A 545 -6.44 4.62 -18.26
N GLU A 546 -7.06 3.44 -18.26
CA GLU A 546 -7.94 2.98 -17.17
C GLU A 546 -7.22 1.94 -16.28
N ASP A 547 -7.37 2.08 -14.96
CA ASP A 547 -6.95 1.10 -13.97
C ASP A 547 -8.16 0.32 -13.47
N THR A 548 -7.97 -0.97 -13.22
CA THR A 548 -9.01 -1.87 -12.70
C THR A 548 -8.56 -2.45 -11.38
N GLN A 549 -9.52 -2.65 -10.47
CA GLN A 549 -9.28 -3.40 -9.26
C GLN A 549 -9.44 -4.91 -9.39
N ALA A 550 -9.85 -5.39 -10.57
CA ALA A 550 -9.77 -6.80 -10.90
C ALA A 550 -8.34 -7.28 -10.61
N PHE A 551 -8.21 -8.42 -9.92
CA PHE A 551 -6.94 -9.06 -9.50
C PHE A 551 -6.25 -8.55 -8.22
N TYR A 552 -6.69 -7.46 -7.58
CA TYR A 552 -6.16 -7.13 -6.24
C TYR A 552 -6.73 -8.04 -5.18
N HIS A 553 -5.87 -8.59 -4.34
CA HIS A 553 -6.28 -9.45 -3.23
C HIS A 553 -5.42 -9.22 -2.00
N SER A 554 -5.99 -9.51 -0.84
CA SER A 554 -5.25 -9.49 0.41
C SER A 554 -4.90 -10.92 0.85
N LEU A 555 -3.67 -11.10 1.30
CA LEU A 555 -3.26 -12.31 2.02
C LEU A 555 -3.68 -12.29 3.50
N MET A 556 -4.06 -11.12 4.02
CA MET A 556 -4.53 -10.91 5.40
C MET A 556 -6.05 -11.05 5.47
N HIS A 557 -6.56 -11.75 6.47
CA HIS A 557 -7.99 -11.98 6.71
C HIS A 557 -8.36 -11.62 8.15
N GLY A 558 -9.60 -11.21 8.37
CA GLY A 558 -10.09 -10.71 9.64
C GLY A 558 -11.61 -10.69 9.70
N PRO A 559 -12.21 -10.16 10.77
CA PRO A 559 -13.66 -10.00 10.80
C PRO A 559 -14.11 -8.98 9.75
N VAL A 560 -15.33 -9.18 9.24
CA VAL A 560 -16.00 -8.20 8.37
C VAL A 560 -16.10 -6.86 9.11
N PRO A 561 -15.77 -5.73 8.46
CA PRO A 561 -15.89 -4.43 9.10
C PRO A 561 -17.32 -4.17 9.55
N GLU A 562 -17.44 -3.69 10.77
CA GLU A 562 -18.74 -3.40 11.34
C GLU A 562 -19.25 -2.03 10.88
N VAL A 563 -20.45 -2.00 10.31
CA VAL A 563 -21.14 -0.78 9.89
C VAL A 563 -22.35 -0.57 10.79
N ARG A 564 -22.40 0.54 11.53
CA ARG A 564 -23.51 0.83 12.46
C ARG A 564 -23.98 2.27 12.33
N CYS A 565 -25.30 2.46 12.30
CA CYS A 565 -25.94 3.76 12.47
C CYS A 565 -26.44 3.90 13.91
N LEU A 566 -25.92 4.88 14.63
CA LEU A 566 -26.16 5.10 16.06
C LEU A 566 -27.11 6.29 16.28
N ASP A 567 -27.58 6.47 17.52
CA ASP A 567 -28.55 7.52 17.82
C ASP A 567 -27.92 8.92 17.91
N SER A 568 -26.67 9.01 18.36
CA SER A 568 -26.01 10.28 18.67
C SER A 568 -24.49 10.20 18.57
N LEU A 569 -23.85 11.37 18.57
CA LEU A 569 -22.40 11.50 18.67
C LEU A 569 -21.84 10.87 19.96
N GLN A 570 -22.58 11.00 21.07
CA GLN A 570 -22.21 10.40 22.35
C GLN A 570 -22.27 8.87 22.29
N SER A 571 -23.32 8.31 21.68
CA SER A 571 -23.43 6.87 21.45
C SER A 571 -22.30 6.36 20.55
N GLN A 572 -21.89 7.14 19.55
CA GLN A 572 -20.72 6.85 18.72
C GLN A 572 -19.41 6.83 19.50
N ALA A 573 -19.16 7.82 20.36
CA ALA A 573 -17.99 7.80 21.23
C ALA A 573 -17.98 6.55 22.14
N ALA A 574 -19.12 6.20 22.74
CA ALA A 574 -19.25 5.01 23.56
C ALA A 574 -18.99 3.71 22.77
N ALA A 575 -19.50 3.60 21.55
CA ALA A 575 -19.27 2.44 20.68
C ALA A 575 -17.79 2.27 20.31
N ILE A 576 -17.08 3.38 20.04
CA ILE A 576 -15.62 3.36 19.80
C ILE A 576 -14.89 2.80 21.03
N LEU A 577 -15.21 3.28 22.23
CA LEU A 577 -14.58 2.81 23.47
C LEU A 577 -14.90 1.33 23.76
N SER A 578 -16.14 0.89 23.49
CA SER A 578 -16.55 -0.51 23.61
C SER A 578 -15.73 -1.40 22.68
N ALA A 579 -15.59 -1.02 21.41
CA ALA A 579 -14.81 -1.77 20.43
C ALA A 579 -13.33 -1.88 20.81
N LEU A 580 -12.74 -0.82 21.37
CA LEU A 580 -11.36 -0.87 21.90
C LEU A 580 -11.21 -1.91 23.01
N GLN A 581 -12.19 -1.99 23.92
CA GLN A 581 -12.18 -2.96 25.03
C GLN A 581 -12.45 -4.39 24.57
N GLU A 582 -13.49 -4.59 23.75
CA GLU A 582 -13.92 -5.90 23.24
C GLU A 582 -12.81 -6.60 22.43
N HIS A 583 -12.05 -5.84 21.65
CA HIS A 583 -10.97 -6.37 20.82
C HIS A 583 -9.58 -6.21 21.45
N ALA A 584 -9.50 -5.79 22.72
CA ALA A 584 -8.25 -5.55 23.45
C ALA A 584 -7.23 -4.70 22.66
N LEU A 585 -7.71 -3.67 21.98
CA LEU A 585 -6.89 -2.77 21.18
C LEU A 585 -6.24 -1.70 22.04
N THR A 586 -4.96 -1.42 21.80
CA THR A 586 -4.29 -0.28 22.42
C THR A 586 -4.73 1.02 21.71
N PRO A 587 -5.15 2.08 22.45
CA PRO A 587 -5.64 3.31 21.85
C PRO A 587 -4.65 3.97 20.88
N GLU A 588 -3.36 3.99 21.23
CA GLU A 588 -2.29 4.59 20.43
C GLU A 588 -2.03 3.87 19.09
N ALA A 589 -2.45 2.61 18.97
CA ALA A 589 -2.42 1.86 17.72
C ALA A 589 -3.69 2.04 16.87
N CYS A 590 -4.66 2.81 17.34
CA CYS A 590 -5.94 3.03 16.68
C CYS A 590 -6.13 4.47 16.21
N CYS A 591 -7.00 4.68 15.22
CA CYS A 591 -7.35 6.02 14.75
C CYS A 591 -8.84 6.20 14.46
N VAL A 592 -9.38 7.30 14.95
CA VAL A 592 -10.70 7.83 14.60
C VAL A 592 -10.54 8.85 13.47
N ILE A 593 -11.24 8.59 12.37
CA ILE A 593 -11.15 9.36 11.13
C ILE A 593 -12.50 10.01 10.84
N ALA A 594 -12.52 11.33 10.67
CA ALA A 594 -13.73 12.07 10.29
C ALA A 594 -13.51 12.94 9.05
N ARG A 595 -14.59 13.30 8.34
CA ARG A 595 -14.49 14.12 7.11
C ARG A 595 -14.04 15.56 7.38
N THR A 596 -14.49 16.17 8.47
CA THR A 596 -14.24 17.60 8.77
C THR A 596 -13.59 17.79 10.13
N ARG A 597 -12.83 18.89 10.29
CA ARG A 597 -12.23 19.23 11.59
C ARG A 597 -13.28 19.50 12.67
N LYS A 598 -14.38 20.18 12.31
CA LYS A 598 -15.47 20.48 13.25
C LYS A 598 -16.05 19.20 13.86
N GLU A 599 -16.26 18.19 13.02
CA GLU A 599 -16.77 16.90 13.46
C GLU A 599 -15.76 16.17 14.35
N LEU A 600 -14.48 16.18 13.95
CA LEU A 600 -13.39 15.58 14.71
C LEU A 600 -13.26 16.19 16.12
N GLU A 601 -13.35 17.52 16.24
CA GLU A 601 -13.28 18.21 17.54
C GLU A 601 -14.52 17.93 18.43
N SER A 602 -15.69 17.78 17.81
CA SER A 602 -16.92 17.44 18.54
C SER A 602 -16.83 16.01 19.11
N LEU A 603 -16.31 15.07 18.31
CA LEU A 603 -16.08 13.69 18.74
C LEU A 603 -14.97 13.60 19.78
N ARG A 604 -13.89 14.38 19.62
CA ARG A 604 -12.81 14.53 20.60
C ARG A 604 -13.37 14.92 21.96
N ALA A 605 -14.17 15.98 22.02
CA ALA A 605 -14.76 16.45 23.28
C ALA A 605 -15.63 15.35 23.94
N SER A 606 -16.34 14.56 23.14
CA SER A 606 -17.14 13.43 23.64
C SER A 606 -16.27 12.30 24.20
N LEU A 607 -15.20 11.92 23.51
CA LEU A 607 -14.24 10.90 23.96
C LEU A 607 -13.49 11.32 25.22
N GLU A 608 -13.01 12.56 25.28
CA GLU A 608 -12.32 13.12 26.46
C GLU A 608 -13.27 13.22 27.66
N SER A 609 -14.55 13.55 27.44
CA SER A 609 -15.56 13.55 28.51
C SER A 609 -15.82 12.15 29.10
N ALA A 610 -15.57 11.10 28.31
CA ALA A 610 -15.64 9.71 28.73
C ALA A 610 -14.30 9.19 29.30
N GLY A 611 -13.30 10.05 29.46
CA GLY A 611 -12.00 9.72 30.08
C GLY A 611 -10.93 9.21 29.12
N GLN A 612 -11.18 9.19 27.80
CA GLN A 612 -10.20 8.73 26.82
C GLN A 612 -9.27 9.88 26.41
N LEU A 613 -7.96 9.69 26.60
CA LEU A 613 -6.95 10.62 26.09
C LEU A 613 -6.97 10.62 24.55
N CYS A 614 -6.96 11.80 23.94
CA CYS A 614 -7.04 11.96 22.49
C CYS A 614 -5.83 12.73 21.94
N HIS A 615 -5.30 12.30 20.81
CA HIS A 615 -4.18 12.92 20.11
C HIS A 615 -4.55 13.25 18.66
N THR A 616 -4.58 14.55 18.32
CA THR A 616 -4.88 14.98 16.95
C THR A 616 -3.64 14.93 16.07
N LEU A 617 -3.73 14.20 14.96
CA LEU A 617 -2.65 14.09 13.97
C LEU A 617 -2.61 15.33 13.08
N ASP A 618 -1.79 16.30 13.46
CA ASP A 618 -1.61 17.59 12.78
C ASP A 618 -0.30 17.69 11.97
N GLY A 619 0.56 16.67 12.04
CA GLY A 619 1.86 16.60 11.38
C GLY A 619 3.00 17.29 12.13
N ARG A 620 2.79 17.74 13.37
CA ARG A 620 3.84 18.35 14.21
C ARG A 620 4.45 17.37 15.21
N SER A 621 3.67 16.40 15.69
CA SER A 621 4.15 15.34 16.58
C SER A 621 4.50 14.08 15.77
N ALA A 622 5.70 13.55 15.97
CA ALA A 622 6.16 12.32 15.31
C ALA A 622 5.68 11.05 16.03
N THR A 623 5.27 11.15 17.29
CA THR A 623 4.92 10.00 18.14
C THR A 623 3.60 10.24 18.86
N THR A 624 2.73 9.24 18.83
CA THR A 624 1.48 9.23 19.61
C THR A 624 1.82 8.96 21.08
N PRO A 625 1.28 9.75 22.03
CA PRO A 625 1.43 9.46 23.46
C PRO A 625 0.79 8.12 23.84
N GLU A 626 1.39 7.42 24.80
CA GLU A 626 0.86 6.16 25.32
C GLU A 626 -0.57 6.34 25.87
N GLY A 627 -1.48 5.42 25.52
CA GLY A 627 -2.89 5.48 25.91
C GLY A 627 -3.72 6.52 25.16
N ALA A 628 -3.15 7.30 24.25
CA ALA A 628 -3.88 8.31 23.48
C ALA A 628 -4.47 7.74 22.19
N LEU A 629 -5.78 7.90 21.99
CA LEU A 629 -6.45 7.54 20.75
C LEU A 629 -6.15 8.59 19.67
N ASN A 630 -5.72 8.15 18.48
CA ASN A 630 -5.40 9.10 17.40
C ASN A 630 -6.65 9.62 16.70
N LEU A 631 -6.68 10.91 16.39
CA LEU A 631 -7.76 11.57 15.67
C LEU A 631 -7.20 12.23 14.41
N ALA A 632 -7.79 11.95 13.25
CA ALA A 632 -7.38 12.54 11.99
C ALA A 632 -8.57 12.90 11.10
N THR A 633 -8.39 13.90 10.24
CA THR A 633 -9.30 14.07 9.10
C THR A 633 -8.96 13.05 8.01
N MET A 634 -9.93 12.68 7.16
CA MET A 634 -9.69 11.78 6.02
C MET A 634 -8.48 12.16 5.15
N HIS A 635 -8.19 13.44 4.96
CA HIS A 635 -7.02 13.90 4.19
C HIS A 635 -5.69 13.70 4.95
N ARG A 636 -5.73 13.81 6.29
CA ARG A 636 -4.53 13.76 7.15
C ARG A 636 -4.07 12.34 7.45
N VAL A 637 -4.99 11.37 7.37
CA VAL A 637 -4.67 9.96 7.61
C VAL A 637 -3.91 9.31 6.46
N LYS A 638 -3.87 9.95 5.28
CA LYS A 638 -3.14 9.42 4.12
C LYS A 638 -1.66 9.22 4.45
N GLY A 639 -1.14 8.06 4.10
CA GLY A 639 0.25 7.66 4.39
C GLY A 639 0.49 7.14 5.81
N LEU A 640 -0.53 7.11 6.67
CA LEU A 640 -0.45 6.53 8.02
C LEU A 640 -1.13 5.17 8.07
N GLU A 641 -0.92 4.41 9.15
CA GLU A 641 -1.46 3.05 9.31
C GLU A 641 -1.78 2.77 10.77
N PHE A 642 -2.86 2.03 11.03
CA PHE A 642 -3.36 1.74 12.37
C PHE A 642 -3.86 0.29 12.45
N ASP A 643 -3.73 -0.33 13.62
CA ASP A 643 -4.27 -1.67 13.86
C ASP A 643 -5.81 -1.66 13.81
N GLY A 644 -6.43 -0.62 14.39
CA GLY A 644 -7.86 -0.37 14.32
C GLY A 644 -8.20 1.01 13.73
N VAL A 645 -9.19 1.07 12.83
CA VAL A 645 -9.67 2.33 12.23
C VAL A 645 -11.17 2.50 12.43
N PHE A 646 -11.59 3.66 12.92
CA PHE A 646 -12.98 4.06 13.03
C PHE A 646 -13.27 5.18 12.03
N LEU A 647 -13.94 4.86 10.93
CA LEU A 647 -14.51 5.88 10.05
C LEU A 647 -15.78 6.43 10.73
N ALA A 648 -15.61 7.57 11.39
CA ALA A 648 -16.65 8.20 12.18
C ALA A 648 -17.47 9.22 11.39
N SER A 649 -18.72 9.39 11.84
CA SER A 649 -19.68 10.35 11.32
C SER A 649 -19.90 10.18 9.82
N ALA A 650 -20.03 8.92 9.38
CA ALA A 650 -20.42 8.50 8.03
C ALA A 650 -21.91 8.81 7.76
N ASN A 651 -22.28 10.07 7.91
CA ASN A 651 -23.66 10.54 7.88
C ASN A 651 -24.02 11.10 6.51
N GLN A 652 -25.32 11.10 6.20
CA GLN A 652 -25.84 11.76 5.01
C GLN A 652 -25.44 13.24 4.99
N GLY A 653 -24.87 13.69 3.88
CA GLY A 653 -24.40 15.08 3.71
C GLY A 653 -22.98 15.36 4.21
N LEU A 654 -22.40 14.48 5.04
CA LEU A 654 -21.00 14.55 5.46
C LEU A 654 -20.09 13.58 4.70
N VAL A 655 -20.58 12.38 4.38
CA VAL A 655 -19.86 11.40 3.55
C VAL A 655 -20.82 10.92 2.47
N PRO A 656 -20.73 11.41 1.22
CA PRO A 656 -19.85 12.49 0.76
C PRO A 656 -20.23 13.84 1.36
N LEU A 657 -19.28 14.77 1.41
CA LEU A 657 -19.54 16.15 1.81
C LEU A 657 -20.34 16.87 0.72
N ARG A 658 -21.67 16.86 0.82
CA ARG A 658 -22.59 17.34 -0.23
C ARG A 658 -22.32 18.77 -0.66
N PHE A 659 -21.98 19.66 0.27
CA PHE A 659 -21.65 21.05 -0.07
C PHE A 659 -20.52 21.15 -1.10
N VAL A 660 -19.46 20.33 -0.99
CA VAL A 660 -18.35 20.34 -1.95
C VAL A 660 -18.85 19.88 -3.30
N VAL A 661 -19.47 18.70 -3.37
CA VAL A 661 -19.96 18.07 -4.60
C VAL A 661 -21.01 18.93 -5.32
N GLU A 662 -21.93 19.55 -4.58
CA GLU A 662 -23.01 20.36 -5.14
C GLU A 662 -22.52 21.72 -5.64
N SER A 663 -21.44 22.26 -5.04
CA SER A 663 -20.86 23.56 -5.40
C SER A 663 -20.05 23.58 -6.71
N ALA A 664 -19.83 22.42 -7.33
CA ALA A 664 -19.12 22.29 -8.61
C ALA A 664 -19.69 23.21 -9.70
N GLY A 665 -18.80 23.83 -10.47
CA GLY A 665 -19.15 24.74 -11.57
C GLY A 665 -19.75 24.04 -12.79
N ASP A 666 -19.62 22.71 -12.91
CA ASP A 666 -20.20 21.93 -14.01
C ASP A 666 -20.41 20.44 -13.66
N PRO A 667 -21.25 19.70 -14.44
CA PRO A 667 -21.57 18.30 -14.15
C PRO A 667 -20.36 17.34 -14.17
N VAL A 668 -19.36 17.61 -15.01
CA VAL A 668 -18.15 16.76 -15.08
C VAL A 668 -17.31 16.96 -13.82
N THR A 669 -17.18 18.20 -13.37
CA THR A 669 -16.50 18.51 -12.10
C THR A 669 -17.22 17.91 -10.91
N ARG A 670 -18.56 17.98 -10.87
CA ARG A 670 -19.36 17.35 -9.82
C ARG A 670 -19.05 15.85 -9.70
N ARG A 671 -19.07 15.13 -10.83
CA ARG A 671 -18.75 13.69 -10.84
C ARG A 671 -17.32 13.42 -10.37
N GLN A 672 -16.37 14.27 -10.71
CA GLN A 672 -14.98 14.12 -10.25
C GLN A 672 -14.84 14.39 -8.75
N GLN A 673 -15.50 15.40 -8.20
CA GLN A 673 -15.51 15.66 -6.75
C GLN A 673 -16.19 14.53 -5.97
N GLU A 674 -17.27 13.94 -6.52
CA GLU A 674 -17.87 12.74 -5.92
C GLU A 674 -16.88 11.56 -5.91
N ASN A 675 -16.16 11.34 -7.01
CA ASN A 675 -15.11 10.31 -7.05
C ASN A 675 -13.98 10.59 -6.05
N GLU A 676 -13.58 11.85 -5.85
CA GLU A 676 -12.60 12.24 -4.83
C GLU A 676 -13.11 11.94 -3.41
N GLU A 677 -14.40 12.19 -3.12
CA GLU A 677 -15.01 11.82 -1.84
C GLU A 677 -15.05 10.29 -1.64
N ARG A 678 -15.30 9.52 -2.70
CA ARG A 678 -15.21 8.05 -2.65
C ARG A 678 -13.79 7.58 -2.38
N ALA A 679 -12.80 8.19 -3.04
CA ALA A 679 -11.38 7.92 -2.79
C ALA A 679 -10.97 8.26 -1.35
N LEU A 680 -11.52 9.32 -0.74
CA LEU A 680 -11.29 9.63 0.68
C LEU A 680 -11.78 8.54 1.62
N VAL A 681 -12.94 7.95 1.34
CA VAL A 681 -13.47 6.81 2.10
C VAL A 681 -12.59 5.57 1.91
N TYR A 682 -12.25 5.24 0.66
CA TYR A 682 -11.34 4.14 0.34
C TYR A 682 -9.99 4.28 1.06
N VAL A 683 -9.38 5.47 1.00
CA VAL A 683 -8.11 5.75 1.67
C VAL A 683 -8.25 5.58 3.17
N SER A 684 -9.31 6.11 3.78
CA SER A 684 -9.58 6.00 5.22
C SER A 684 -9.67 4.54 5.68
N LEU A 685 -10.51 3.72 5.03
CA LEU A 685 -10.71 2.32 5.40
C LEU A 685 -9.44 1.49 5.20
N THR A 686 -8.72 1.72 4.11
CA THR A 686 -7.47 1.01 3.81
C THR A 686 -6.29 1.41 4.69
N ARG A 687 -6.48 2.31 5.68
CA ARG A 687 -5.49 2.54 6.74
C ARG A 687 -5.53 1.49 7.85
N ALA A 688 -6.61 0.71 7.92
CA ALA A 688 -6.71 -0.40 8.85
C ALA A 688 -5.78 -1.54 8.45
N ARG A 689 -5.06 -2.07 9.45
CA ARG A 689 -4.25 -3.28 9.31
C ARG A 689 -5.02 -4.53 9.75
N LYS A 690 -5.82 -4.43 10.83
CA LYS A 690 -6.53 -5.57 11.42
C LYS A 690 -8.04 -5.40 11.40
N LEU A 691 -8.52 -4.26 11.91
CA LEU A 691 -9.94 -4.04 12.16
C LEU A 691 -10.39 -2.68 11.65
N ALA A 692 -11.60 -2.62 11.10
CA ALA A 692 -12.22 -1.39 10.63
C ALA A 692 -13.69 -1.32 11.07
N TRP A 693 -14.12 -0.11 11.40
CA TRP A 693 -15.51 0.22 11.72
C TRP A 693 -15.96 1.42 10.90
N VAL A 694 -17.24 1.43 10.53
CA VAL A 694 -17.91 2.58 9.92
C VAL A 694 -19.10 2.95 10.78
N PHE A 695 -18.98 4.08 11.47
CA PHE A 695 -20.04 4.59 12.32
C PHE A 695 -20.65 5.84 11.72
N GLY A 696 -21.98 5.82 11.62
CA GLY A 696 -22.78 7.01 11.42
C GLY A 696 -23.71 7.23 12.61
N TYR A 697 -24.38 8.37 12.63
CA TYR A 697 -25.45 8.63 13.58
C TYR A 697 -26.55 9.49 12.97
N GLY A 698 -27.77 9.33 13.49
CA GLY A 698 -28.96 10.00 12.96
C GLY A 698 -29.38 9.44 11.60
N GLN A 699 -28.76 9.89 10.51
CA GLN A 699 -29.02 9.39 9.15
C GLN A 699 -27.71 8.92 8.52
N MET A 700 -27.62 7.60 8.26
CA MET A 700 -26.46 6.98 7.62
C MET A 700 -26.27 7.49 6.19
N SER A 701 -25.01 7.63 5.79
CA SER A 701 -24.61 7.87 4.41
C SER A 701 -25.23 6.85 3.45
N GLU A 702 -25.70 7.33 2.30
CA GLU A 702 -26.22 6.52 1.21
C GLU A 702 -25.24 5.47 0.69
N TRP A 703 -23.93 5.64 0.90
CA TRP A 703 -22.91 4.66 0.51
C TRP A 703 -22.84 3.44 1.41
N PHE A 704 -23.41 3.51 2.62
CA PHE A 704 -23.34 2.44 3.61
C PHE A 704 -24.72 1.90 4.01
N GLN A 705 -25.81 2.41 3.43
CA GLN A 705 -27.18 2.01 3.79
C GLN A 705 -27.48 0.53 3.57
N ALA A 706 -26.86 -0.10 2.57
CA ALA A 706 -27.06 -1.53 2.30
C ALA A 706 -26.29 -2.45 3.27
N ALA A 707 -25.37 -1.90 4.07
CA ALA A 707 -24.50 -2.62 4.99
C ALA A 707 -24.89 -2.44 6.47
N VAL A 708 -25.85 -1.55 6.76
CA VAL A 708 -26.52 -1.40 8.08
C VAL A 708 -27.69 -2.36 8.14
#